data_AF-A0A3R6Y0J4-F1
#
_entry.id   AF-A0A3R6Y0J4-F1
#
_cell.length_a   1.000
_cell.length_b   1.000
_cell.length_c   1.000
_cell.angle_alpha   90.00
_cell.angle_beta   90.00
_cell.angle_gamma   90.00
#
_symmetry.space_group_name_H-M   'P 1'
#
loop_
_entity.id
_entity.type
_entity.pdbx_description
1 polymer ?
#
loop_
_entity_poly.entity_id
_entity_poly.type
_entity_poly.pdbx_seq_one_letter_code
_entity_poly.pdbx_strand_id
1 'polypeptide(L)'
;MGDKGMNMREKWIDNAKGIAILLVIIGHVSGGLTGIMKFNWVYGVHLVMFFVLSGYTFKKRSFTAEYVNGKFLRLMKPYFYTCIAILVTDMFNVCVILGDGSIATISGVIALDLVRSFFASGSITTFGNIELGTRIGAIWFLPAMFFALIMFQMLLNYINDDRKLGLSVTVIALLGYITARFIWFPFSIQSGMMALFFIWIGYELKKYSVLQKIKGYHYAIAQIIFLFGIHYGFCMVDFATANVNDIFLSPIVGLSGCLLIYLISKLNVNGRILAYIGQISLSILCVHLYALEVMGWYFEQILVKSEFEGDARIWLLIMLEIVFAVGIAIIITYVKNVWNRYSEFLKGKVYNLSGYVEDNRSIDITNGILIILILIGDFAIDGRLRMIIYSCHIIAFVLLSGYLYGINSLQLIKKLVRFFLIPYGVLVLCFVITNYKIWNSSFLIKTAMKYLVGNSFSGNLSTGDSVGPIWFVLMLILVHLIYMAITQWIETPLLKTALILVIWGIGIVLGKIGCWLPWSADVAFYCLIFFHIGYLCKRYDVLNMVSTIHGLYFLLVPVWAYMIYTSGMELAIRNYGHYGLTILGATAGTLMIYMLAAYIGDNLLFVRAILRLAGKNAMIVLIIHTLYDEKIADFVSKRFDVDHVPSMICRITIQLVVAIGIGGILVIIKKFSNRKILKC
;
A
#
# COMPACT_ATOMS: atom_id res chain seq x y z
N MET A 1 -34.79 9.42 37.21
CA MET A 1 -34.28 8.35 36.33
C MET A 1 -32.94 8.79 35.76
N GLY A 2 -31.86 8.17 36.24
CA GLY A 2 -30.52 8.01 35.64
C GLY A 2 -29.92 9.13 34.79
N ASP A 3 -29.12 9.97 35.44
CA ASP A 3 -28.11 10.84 34.84
C ASP A 3 -27.08 9.97 34.07
N LYS A 4 -27.16 9.98 32.73
CA LYS A 4 -26.16 9.35 31.87
C LYS A 4 -24.94 10.26 31.85
N GLY A 5 -23.97 9.97 32.73
CA GLY A 5 -22.66 10.61 32.75
C GLY A 5 -21.99 10.59 31.38
N MET A 6 -22.07 11.72 30.66
CA MET A 6 -21.21 12.02 29.54
C MET A 6 -19.78 12.11 30.06
N ASN A 7 -18.91 11.18 29.65
CA ASN A 7 -17.47 11.29 29.86
C ASN A 7 -16.96 12.62 29.27
N MET A 8 -16.81 13.67 30.08
CA MET A 8 -16.21 14.93 29.65
C MET A 8 -14.74 14.70 29.30
N ARG A 9 -14.40 14.85 28.02
CA ARG A 9 -13.02 14.87 27.53
C ARG A 9 -12.25 15.99 28.22
N GLU A 10 -11.12 15.68 28.86
CA GLU A 10 -10.31 16.68 29.57
C GLU A 10 -9.75 17.71 28.57
N LYS A 11 -10.31 18.93 28.55
CA LYS A 11 -10.01 19.98 27.56
C LYS A 11 -8.52 20.32 27.42
N TRP A 12 -7.76 20.24 28.51
CA TRP A 12 -6.32 20.52 28.49
C TRP A 12 -5.53 19.53 27.62
N ILE A 13 -6.00 18.28 27.46
CA ILE A 13 -5.35 17.29 26.59
C ILE A 13 -5.44 17.73 25.14
N ASP A 14 -6.59 18.26 24.75
CA ASP A 14 -6.79 18.78 23.40
C ASP A 14 -5.96 20.05 23.19
N ASN A 15 -5.93 20.97 24.16
CA ASN A 15 -5.03 22.13 24.09
C ASN A 15 -3.56 21.71 23.90
N ALA A 16 -3.09 20.73 24.67
CA ALA A 16 -1.72 20.25 24.59
C ALA A 16 -1.39 19.63 23.22
N LYS A 17 -2.32 18.86 22.64
CA LYS A 17 -2.18 18.36 21.26
C LYS A 17 -2.17 19.48 20.24
N GLY A 18 -2.98 20.51 20.44
CA GLY A 18 -3.03 21.70 19.60
C GLY A 18 -1.69 22.45 19.59
N ILE A 19 -1.10 22.65 20.77
CA ILE A 19 0.25 23.25 20.89
C ILE A 19 1.29 22.34 20.24
N ALA A 20 1.29 21.04 20.56
CA ALA A 20 2.27 20.10 20.05
C ALA A 20 2.24 19.99 18.51
N ILE A 21 1.06 19.99 17.87
CA ILE A 21 1.00 19.91 16.39
C ILE A 21 1.49 21.20 15.72
N LEU A 22 1.25 22.38 16.32
CA LEU A 22 1.82 23.62 15.80
C LEU A 22 3.34 23.64 15.95
N LEU A 23 3.87 23.10 17.06
CA LEU A 23 5.32 22.94 17.25
C LEU A 23 5.95 21.95 16.26
N VAL A 24 5.22 20.93 15.79
CA VAL A 24 5.69 20.05 14.69
C VAL A 24 5.91 20.86 13.42
N ILE A 25 4.91 21.67 13.02
CA ILE A 25 4.99 22.49 11.80
C ILE A 25 6.13 23.49 11.91
N ILE A 26 6.23 24.20 13.02
CA ILE A 26 7.32 25.15 13.28
C ILE A 26 8.67 24.44 13.20
N GLY A 27 8.82 23.26 13.82
CA GLY A 27 10.05 22.48 13.80
C GLY A 27 10.54 22.16 12.39
N HIS A 28 9.65 21.70 11.51
CA HIS A 28 10.01 21.30 10.14
C HIS A 28 10.34 22.48 9.21
N VAL A 29 9.74 23.65 9.44
CA VAL A 29 9.87 24.81 8.55
C VAL A 29 10.92 25.83 9.03
N SER A 30 11.25 25.83 10.33
CA SER A 30 12.14 26.80 10.96
C SER A 30 13.63 26.64 10.67
N GLY A 31 14.05 25.73 9.78
CA GLY A 31 15.46 25.38 9.57
C GLY A 31 16.38 26.56 9.20
N GLY A 32 15.84 27.61 8.61
CA GLY A 32 16.60 28.83 8.27
C GLY A 32 16.66 29.90 9.36
N LEU A 33 15.95 29.76 10.48
CA LEU A 33 15.88 30.80 11.52
C LEU A 33 17.21 30.94 12.26
N THR A 34 17.57 32.17 12.62
CA THR A 34 18.84 32.47 13.29
C THR A 34 18.68 33.03 14.71
N GLY A 35 19.78 33.10 15.46
CA GLY A 35 19.80 33.67 16.82
C GLY A 35 18.87 32.99 17.83
N ILE A 36 18.22 33.80 18.68
CA ILE A 36 17.29 33.35 19.74
C ILE A 36 16.03 32.70 19.13
N MET A 37 15.76 32.90 17.84
CA MET A 37 14.63 32.33 17.12
C MET A 37 14.89 30.92 16.58
N LYS A 38 16.01 30.28 16.92
CA LYS A 38 16.25 28.87 16.55
C LYS A 38 15.35 27.92 17.37
N PHE A 39 14.34 27.35 16.72
CA PHE A 39 13.35 26.44 17.33
C PHE A 39 13.83 24.98 17.47
N ASN A 40 15.13 24.69 17.40
CA ASN A 40 15.66 23.32 17.49
C ASN A 40 15.20 22.55 18.74
N TRP A 41 14.89 23.26 19.83
CA TRP A 41 14.37 22.67 21.06
C TRP A 41 13.01 21.97 20.88
N VAL A 42 12.22 22.35 19.88
CA VAL A 42 10.88 21.78 19.69
C VAL A 42 10.94 20.29 19.42
N TYR A 43 11.97 19.80 18.72
CA TYR A 43 12.19 18.38 18.40
C TYR A 43 12.23 17.48 19.64
N GLY A 44 12.70 18.00 20.77
CA GLY A 44 12.72 17.25 22.04
C GLY A 44 11.40 17.20 22.78
N VAL A 45 10.40 17.98 22.37
CA VAL A 45 9.19 18.19 23.17
C VAL A 45 7.94 17.73 22.45
N HIS A 46 7.74 18.09 21.17
CA HIS A 46 6.44 17.91 20.53
C HIS A 46 6.07 16.42 20.33
N LEU A 47 6.99 15.56 19.88
CA LEU A 47 6.73 14.12 19.74
C LEU A 47 6.64 13.42 21.09
N VAL A 48 7.50 13.79 22.04
CA VAL A 48 7.44 13.30 23.42
C VAL A 48 6.06 13.56 24.01
N MET A 49 5.51 14.76 23.79
CA MET A 49 4.18 15.11 24.27
C MET A 49 3.08 14.23 23.66
N PHE A 50 3.13 13.95 22.35
CA PHE A 50 2.16 13.04 21.71
C PHE A 50 2.22 11.61 22.27
N PHE A 51 3.42 11.07 22.52
CA PHE A 51 3.58 9.74 23.11
C PHE A 51 3.10 9.69 24.56
N VAL A 52 3.49 10.67 25.39
CA VAL A 52 3.05 10.78 26.78
C VAL A 52 1.52 10.91 26.87
N LEU A 53 0.90 11.77 26.06
CA LEU A 53 -0.57 11.92 26.05
C LEU A 53 -1.28 10.65 25.59
N SER A 54 -0.66 9.89 24.68
CA SER A 54 -1.22 8.62 24.22
C SER A 54 -1.17 7.54 25.31
N GLY A 55 -0.11 7.53 26.12
CA GLY A 55 0.00 6.74 27.35
C GLY A 55 -1.00 7.16 28.43
N TYR A 56 -1.11 8.47 28.68
CA TYR A 56 -2.01 9.04 29.69
C TYR A 56 -3.49 8.74 29.43
N THR A 57 -3.86 8.64 28.15
CA THR A 57 -5.22 8.26 27.73
C THR A 57 -5.36 6.77 27.42
N PHE A 58 -4.31 5.98 27.61
CA PHE A 58 -4.30 4.57 27.31
C PHE A 58 -5.17 3.78 28.29
N LYS A 59 -5.87 2.77 27.79
CA LYS A 59 -6.68 1.85 28.59
C LYS A 59 -6.30 0.42 28.22
N LYS A 60 -5.94 -0.39 29.22
CA LYS A 60 -5.66 -1.83 29.04
C LYS A 60 -6.90 -2.52 28.46
N ARG A 61 -6.70 -3.33 27.41
CA ARG A 61 -7.70 -4.17 26.75
C ARG A 61 -7.09 -5.54 26.46
N SER A 62 -7.93 -6.54 26.19
CA SER A 62 -7.45 -7.84 25.69
C SER A 62 -6.71 -7.68 24.36
N PHE A 63 -5.62 -8.42 24.19
CA PHE A 63 -4.87 -8.43 22.94
C PHE A 63 -5.54 -9.37 21.93
N THR A 64 -6.37 -8.82 21.04
CA THR A 64 -7.13 -9.57 20.02
C THR A 64 -6.90 -9.01 18.62
N ALA A 65 -7.24 -9.79 17.58
CA ALA A 65 -7.18 -9.31 16.19
C ALA A 65 -8.04 -8.06 15.96
N GLU A 66 -9.20 -7.97 16.62
CA GLU A 66 -10.08 -6.79 16.58
C GLU A 66 -9.38 -5.54 17.14
N TYR A 67 -8.63 -5.68 18.25
CA TYR A 67 -7.84 -4.58 18.79
C TYR A 67 -6.80 -4.09 17.78
N VAL A 68 -6.04 -5.03 17.20
CA VAL A 68 -5.00 -4.72 16.19
C VAL A 68 -5.61 -4.03 14.98
N ASN A 69 -6.72 -4.55 14.46
CA ASN A 69 -7.47 -3.94 13.36
C ASN A 69 -7.97 -2.54 13.67
N GLY A 70 -8.51 -2.32 14.88
CA GLY A 70 -8.97 -1.00 15.31
C GLY A 70 -7.84 0.03 15.35
N LYS A 71 -6.62 -0.38 15.76
CA LYS A 71 -5.44 0.48 15.71
C LYS A 71 -4.94 0.70 14.28
N PHE A 72 -4.91 -0.36 13.47
CA PHE A 72 -4.51 -0.31 12.07
C PHE A 72 -5.40 0.66 11.29
N LEU A 73 -6.72 0.48 11.34
CA LEU A 73 -7.67 1.35 10.64
C LEU A 73 -7.63 2.80 11.12
N ARG A 74 -7.28 3.04 12.39
CA ARG A 74 -7.17 4.41 12.92
C ARG A 74 -5.91 5.14 12.44
N LEU A 75 -4.79 4.43 12.27
CA LEU A 75 -3.48 5.03 11.98
C LEU A 75 -3.05 4.85 10.53
N MET A 76 -3.22 3.64 9.97
CA MET A 76 -2.78 3.31 8.62
C MET A 76 -3.75 3.78 7.54
N LYS A 77 -5.05 3.90 7.83
CA LYS A 77 -6.02 4.46 6.86
C LYS A 77 -5.68 5.92 6.47
N PRO A 78 -5.48 6.87 7.41
CA PRO A 78 -5.05 8.21 7.04
C PRO A 78 -3.66 8.21 6.38
N TYR A 79 -2.73 7.37 6.85
CA TYR A 79 -1.41 7.19 6.21
C TYR A 79 -1.54 6.88 4.71
N PHE A 80 -2.30 5.84 4.34
CA PHE A 80 -2.46 5.46 2.93
C PHE A 80 -3.15 6.52 2.08
N TYR A 81 -4.15 7.23 2.63
CA TYR A 81 -4.78 8.34 1.91
C TYR A 81 -3.82 9.50 1.68
N THR A 82 -2.95 9.80 2.64
CA THR A 82 -1.89 10.80 2.45
C THR A 82 -0.91 10.37 1.37
N CYS A 83 -0.44 9.11 1.38
CA CYS A 83 0.41 8.58 0.33
C CYS A 83 -0.23 8.70 -1.07
N ILE A 84 -1.51 8.36 -1.21
CA ILE A 84 -2.23 8.48 -2.48
C ILE A 84 -2.38 9.94 -2.90
N ALA A 85 -2.68 10.84 -1.96
CA ALA A 85 -2.81 12.27 -2.25
C ALA A 85 -1.48 12.86 -2.73
N ILE A 86 -0.37 12.52 -2.06
CA ILE A 86 0.98 12.93 -2.48
C ILE A 86 1.27 12.39 -3.88
N LEU A 87 1.08 11.09 -4.12
CA LEU A 87 1.33 10.47 -5.43
C LEU A 87 0.56 11.14 -6.56
N VAL A 88 -0.73 11.40 -6.38
CA VAL A 88 -1.55 12.07 -7.40
C VAL A 88 -1.05 13.49 -7.68
N THR A 89 -0.67 14.23 -6.64
CA THR A 89 -0.20 15.61 -6.81
C THR A 89 1.23 15.67 -7.34
N ASP A 90 2.11 14.74 -7.01
CA ASP A 90 3.46 14.64 -7.59
C ASP A 90 3.38 14.35 -9.09
N MET A 91 2.50 13.45 -9.53
CA MET A 91 2.22 13.23 -10.95
C MET A 91 1.75 14.52 -11.64
N PHE A 92 0.88 15.30 -10.99
CA PHE A 92 0.39 16.57 -11.52
C PHE A 92 1.48 17.66 -11.57
N ASN A 93 2.26 17.78 -10.49
CA ASN A 93 3.34 18.73 -10.36
C ASN A 93 4.43 18.51 -11.41
N VAL A 94 4.79 17.25 -11.68
CA VAL A 94 5.78 16.93 -12.73
C VAL A 94 5.25 17.34 -14.12
N CYS A 95 3.97 17.07 -14.41
CA CYS A 95 3.35 17.54 -15.66
C CYS A 95 3.32 19.06 -15.79
N VAL A 96 2.95 19.80 -14.73
CA VAL A 96 2.66 21.24 -14.80
C VAL A 96 3.88 22.12 -14.53
N ILE A 97 4.73 21.74 -13.57
CA ILE A 97 5.87 22.53 -13.12
C ILE A 97 7.10 22.20 -13.95
N LEU A 98 7.38 20.91 -14.16
CA LEU A 98 8.54 20.47 -14.95
C LEU A 98 8.24 20.38 -16.45
N GLY A 99 6.97 20.36 -16.83
CA GLY A 99 6.55 20.25 -18.23
C GLY A 99 6.79 18.87 -18.85
N ASP A 100 7.05 17.84 -18.03
CA ASP A 100 7.33 16.47 -18.48
C ASP A 100 6.18 15.54 -18.11
N GLY A 101 5.31 15.25 -19.09
CA GLY A 101 4.21 14.31 -18.95
C GLY A 101 4.50 12.93 -19.54
N SER A 102 5.78 12.59 -19.79
CA SER A 102 6.16 11.32 -20.41
C SER A 102 5.81 10.14 -19.52
N ILE A 103 5.50 9.00 -20.14
CA ILE A 103 5.14 7.77 -19.44
C ILE A 103 6.30 7.32 -18.54
N ALA A 104 7.54 7.38 -19.04
CA ALA A 104 8.73 7.00 -18.30
C ALA A 104 8.92 7.84 -17.03
N THR A 105 8.84 9.17 -17.13
CA THR A 105 9.01 10.05 -15.97
C THR A 105 7.90 9.86 -14.94
N ILE A 106 6.64 9.87 -15.38
CA ILE A 106 5.50 9.74 -14.46
C ILE A 106 5.47 8.36 -13.80
N SER A 107 5.79 7.29 -14.53
CA SER A 107 5.91 5.97 -13.93
C SER A 107 7.08 5.86 -12.94
N GLY A 108 8.17 6.58 -13.16
CA GLY A 108 9.28 6.70 -12.20
C GLY A 108 8.87 7.36 -10.89
N VAL A 109 8.07 8.44 -10.97
CA VAL A 109 7.46 9.10 -9.79
C VAL A 109 6.58 8.13 -9.03
N ILE A 110 5.67 7.43 -9.72
CA ILE A 110 4.80 6.41 -9.11
C ILE A 110 5.63 5.34 -8.41
N ALA A 111 6.71 4.85 -9.03
CA ALA A 111 7.57 3.83 -8.44
C ALA A 111 8.24 4.32 -7.15
N LEU A 112 8.84 5.52 -7.19
CA LEU A 112 9.47 6.16 -6.02
C LEU A 112 8.47 6.29 -4.87
N ASP A 113 7.26 6.77 -5.16
CA ASP A 113 6.20 6.99 -4.17
C ASP A 113 5.70 5.71 -3.54
N LEU A 114 5.50 4.66 -4.35
CA LEU A 114 5.13 3.33 -3.84
C LEU A 114 6.23 2.78 -2.92
N VAL A 115 7.50 2.89 -3.33
CA VAL A 115 8.63 2.39 -2.55
C VAL A 115 8.76 3.11 -1.21
N ARG A 116 8.74 4.45 -1.17
CA ARG A 116 8.77 5.19 0.11
C ARG A 116 7.56 4.89 0.98
N SER A 117 6.39 4.64 0.38
CA SER A 117 5.17 4.28 1.12
C SER A 117 5.22 2.86 1.70
N PHE A 118 5.92 1.93 1.05
CA PHE A 118 6.06 0.56 1.56
C PHE A 118 7.08 0.46 2.71
N PHE A 119 8.17 1.23 2.65
CA PHE A 119 9.17 1.24 3.72
C PHE A 119 8.82 2.20 4.86
N ALA A 120 8.05 3.26 4.56
CA ALA A 120 7.47 4.19 5.54
C ALA A 120 8.49 4.78 6.54
N SER A 121 9.72 5.05 6.10
CA SER A 121 10.75 5.67 6.93
C SER A 121 10.73 7.19 6.85
N GLY A 122 10.89 7.81 8.02
CA GLY A 122 10.80 9.25 8.21
C GLY A 122 11.94 10.04 7.58
N SER A 123 13.17 9.56 7.76
CA SER A 123 14.41 10.27 7.38
C SER A 123 15.45 9.37 6.73
N ILE A 124 15.57 8.13 7.20
CA ILE A 124 16.57 7.18 6.69
C ILE A 124 16.10 6.56 5.37
N THR A 125 16.95 6.58 4.36
CA THR A 125 16.69 6.02 3.02
C THR A 125 17.38 4.66 2.80
N THR A 126 18.28 4.27 3.71
CA THR A 126 19.04 3.02 3.68
C THR A 126 18.47 1.95 4.62
N PHE A 127 18.33 0.72 4.14
CA PHE A 127 17.83 -0.44 4.91
C PHE A 127 18.76 -1.63 4.72
N GLY A 128 19.80 -1.73 5.55
CA GLY A 128 20.90 -2.67 5.32
C GLY A 128 21.66 -2.25 4.05
N ASN A 129 21.69 -3.12 3.04
CA ASN A 129 22.34 -2.84 1.76
C ASN A 129 21.40 -2.18 0.73
N ILE A 130 20.18 -1.83 1.14
CA ILE A 130 19.14 -1.30 0.26
C ILE A 130 19.10 0.22 0.35
N GLU A 131 19.45 0.93 -0.72
CA GLU A 131 19.25 2.39 -0.84
C GLU A 131 17.97 2.68 -1.62
N LEU A 132 16.99 3.35 -1.00
CA LEU A 132 15.74 3.73 -1.64
C LEU A 132 15.83 5.07 -2.38
N GLY A 133 16.77 5.94 -1.99
CA GLY A 133 16.90 7.29 -2.53
C GLY A 133 15.76 8.25 -2.16
N THR A 134 14.82 7.82 -1.32
CA THR A 134 13.65 8.63 -0.92
C THR A 134 13.11 8.20 0.44
N ARG A 135 12.30 9.08 1.06
CA ARG A 135 11.71 8.95 2.40
C ARG A 135 10.25 9.40 2.40
N ILE A 136 9.46 8.93 3.38
CA ILE A 136 8.04 9.31 3.49
C ILE A 136 7.82 10.62 4.25
N GLY A 137 8.80 11.09 5.01
CA GLY A 137 8.64 12.29 5.86
C GLY A 137 7.71 12.07 7.05
N ALA A 138 7.19 13.16 7.63
CA ALA A 138 6.58 13.24 8.96
C ALA A 138 5.47 12.21 9.30
N ILE A 139 4.78 11.63 8.32
CA ILE A 139 3.75 10.60 8.59
C ILE A 139 4.34 9.24 9.00
N TRP A 140 5.66 9.06 8.98
CA TRP A 140 6.35 7.91 9.61
C TRP A 140 5.89 7.70 11.06
N PHE A 141 5.47 8.78 11.74
CA PHE A 141 4.91 8.75 13.08
C PHE A 141 3.72 7.79 13.20
N LEU A 142 2.92 7.60 12.14
CA LEU A 142 1.71 6.77 12.18
C LEU A 142 2.01 5.27 12.34
N PRO A 143 2.84 4.63 11.49
CA PRO A 143 3.25 3.25 11.71
C PRO A 143 4.07 3.09 12.99
N ALA A 144 4.97 4.02 13.34
CA ALA A 144 5.70 3.97 14.60
C ALA A 144 4.77 3.97 15.82
N MET A 145 3.75 4.84 15.82
CA MET A 145 2.71 4.91 16.85
C MET A 145 1.87 3.63 16.90
N PHE A 146 1.60 3.02 15.75
CA PHE A 146 0.91 1.72 15.68
C PHE A 146 1.71 0.67 16.44
N PHE A 147 2.99 0.48 16.10
CA PHE A 147 3.84 -0.50 16.77
C PHE A 147 3.99 -0.23 18.26
N ALA A 148 4.22 1.02 18.66
CA ALA A 148 4.35 1.40 20.06
C ALA A 148 3.09 1.02 20.88
N LEU A 149 1.89 1.28 20.35
CA LEU A 149 0.63 0.93 21.02
C LEU A 149 0.39 -0.59 21.07
N ILE A 150 0.73 -1.31 19.99
CA ILE A 150 0.60 -2.77 19.94
C ILE A 150 1.53 -3.42 20.97
N MET A 151 2.80 -3.03 20.98
CA MET A 151 3.79 -3.53 21.95
C MET A 151 3.39 -3.22 23.38
N PHE A 152 2.94 -2.00 23.66
CA PHE A 152 2.47 -1.64 25.00
C PHE A 152 1.25 -2.46 25.43
N GLN A 153 0.30 -2.68 24.52
CA GLN A 153 -0.86 -3.50 24.82
C GLN A 153 -0.47 -4.94 25.13
N MET A 154 0.46 -5.53 24.38
CA MET A 154 0.98 -6.87 24.64
C MET A 154 1.62 -6.94 26.03
N LEU A 155 2.54 -6.04 26.35
CA LEU A 155 3.23 -6.02 27.65
C LEU A 155 2.25 -5.90 28.81
N LEU A 156 1.25 -5.02 28.72
CA LEU A 156 0.22 -4.88 29.76
C LEU A 156 -0.62 -6.15 29.96
N ASN A 157 -0.76 -7.02 28.95
CA ASN A 157 -1.49 -8.28 29.09
C ASN A 157 -0.63 -9.40 29.69
N TYR A 158 0.68 -9.40 29.46
CA TYR A 158 1.58 -10.46 29.92
C TYR A 158 2.31 -10.12 31.23
N ILE A 159 2.48 -8.85 31.56
CA ILE A 159 3.23 -8.37 32.72
C ILE A 159 2.29 -7.62 33.65
N ASN A 160 2.03 -8.22 34.82
CA ASN A 160 1.19 -7.60 35.86
C ASN A 160 1.98 -6.77 36.88
N ASP A 161 3.28 -7.01 37.01
CA ASP A 161 4.15 -6.29 37.93
C ASP A 161 4.67 -5.00 37.29
N ASP A 162 4.44 -3.85 37.94
CA ASP A 162 4.79 -2.53 37.41
C ASP A 162 6.29 -2.32 37.21
N ARG A 163 7.14 -2.89 38.08
CA ARG A 163 8.59 -2.75 37.98
C ARG A 163 9.12 -3.55 36.79
N LYS A 164 8.63 -4.78 36.62
CA LYS A 164 8.94 -5.62 35.46
C LYS A 164 8.42 -4.97 34.17
N LEU A 165 7.25 -4.33 34.21
CA LEU A 165 6.71 -3.59 33.06
C LEU A 165 7.63 -2.44 32.67
N GLY A 166 8.01 -1.59 33.64
CA GLY A 166 8.94 -0.48 33.42
C GLY A 166 10.29 -0.96 32.86
N LEU A 167 10.89 -1.99 33.47
CA LEU A 167 12.13 -2.59 32.99
C LEU A 167 12.01 -3.11 31.56
N SER A 168 10.93 -3.84 31.24
CA SER A 168 10.72 -4.41 29.91
C SER A 168 10.56 -3.32 28.85
N VAL A 169 9.82 -2.26 29.17
CA VAL A 169 9.65 -1.10 28.29
C VAL A 169 11.00 -0.39 28.07
N THR A 170 11.79 -0.17 29.12
CA THR A 170 13.12 0.44 29.00
C THR A 170 14.06 -0.41 28.15
N VAL A 171 14.11 -1.72 28.36
CA VAL A 171 14.93 -2.63 27.54
C VAL A 171 14.52 -2.58 26.07
N ILE A 172 13.22 -2.59 25.77
CA ILE A 172 12.74 -2.48 24.38
C ILE A 172 13.12 -1.12 23.77
N ALA A 173 12.97 -0.02 24.51
CA ALA A 173 13.38 1.30 24.02
C ALA A 173 14.88 1.37 23.72
N LEU A 174 15.71 0.77 24.59
CA LEU A 174 17.16 0.66 24.38
C LEU A 174 17.49 -0.20 23.17
N LEU A 175 16.79 -1.32 22.96
CA LEU A 175 16.96 -2.13 21.75
C LEU A 175 16.59 -1.36 20.48
N GLY A 176 15.52 -0.56 20.52
CA GLY A 176 15.13 0.30 19.40
C GLY A 176 16.22 1.32 19.06
N TYR A 177 16.79 1.97 20.08
CA TYR A 177 17.93 2.86 19.93
C TYR A 177 19.15 2.11 19.37
N ILE A 178 19.62 1.05 20.00
CA ILE A 178 20.84 0.33 19.62
C ILE A 178 20.74 -0.24 18.21
N THR A 179 19.66 -0.97 17.90
CA THR A 179 19.51 -1.65 16.60
C THR A 179 19.51 -0.69 15.42
N ALA A 180 18.96 0.52 15.59
CA ALA A 180 18.92 1.55 14.55
C ALA A 180 20.31 2.04 14.11
N ARG A 181 21.39 1.72 14.85
CA ARG A 181 22.78 2.09 14.49
C ARG A 181 23.43 1.03 13.61
N PHE A 182 22.86 -0.16 13.57
CA PHE A 182 23.37 -1.28 12.78
C PHE A 182 22.54 -1.49 11.52
N ILE A 183 21.21 -1.47 11.67
CA ILE A 183 20.27 -1.69 10.58
C ILE A 183 18.98 -0.93 10.84
N TRP A 184 18.52 -0.19 9.83
CA TRP A 184 17.25 0.49 9.89
C TRP A 184 16.12 -0.44 9.43
N PHE A 185 15.04 -0.50 10.20
CA PHE A 185 13.90 -1.36 9.89
C PHE A 185 12.74 -0.58 9.25
N PRO A 186 11.96 -1.24 8.35
CA PRO A 186 10.75 -0.65 7.77
C PRO A 186 9.74 -0.18 8.84
N PHE A 187 8.86 0.72 8.43
CA PHE A 187 7.74 1.25 9.21
C PHE A 187 8.12 2.01 10.48
N SER A 188 9.38 2.42 10.59
CA SER A 188 9.90 3.12 11.77
C SER A 188 9.59 2.38 13.07
N ILE A 189 9.64 1.03 13.04
CA ILE A 189 9.36 0.20 14.21
C ILE A 189 10.31 0.52 15.36
N GLN A 190 11.58 0.84 15.08
CA GLN A 190 12.59 1.23 16.06
C GLN A 190 12.23 2.55 16.75
N SER A 191 11.70 3.52 16.00
CA SER A 191 11.12 4.74 16.57
C SER A 191 9.93 4.44 17.49
N GLY A 192 9.08 3.49 17.10
CA GLY A 192 7.97 2.98 17.94
C GLY A 192 8.45 2.30 19.22
N MET A 193 9.54 1.53 19.15
CA MET A 193 10.19 0.91 20.32
C MET A 193 10.71 1.97 21.29
N MET A 194 11.35 3.03 20.78
CA MET A 194 11.81 4.15 21.62
C MET A 194 10.63 4.92 22.24
N ALA A 195 9.58 5.16 21.46
CA ALA A 195 8.36 5.83 21.90
C ALA A 195 7.62 5.09 23.04
N LEU A 196 7.79 3.76 23.13
CA LEU A 196 7.19 2.92 24.15
C LEU A 196 7.49 3.43 25.57
N PHE A 197 8.71 3.92 25.81
CA PHE A 197 9.12 4.48 27.10
C PHE A 197 8.26 5.68 27.51
N PHE A 198 8.01 6.61 26.58
CA PHE A 198 7.20 7.78 26.83
C PHE A 198 5.70 7.46 26.95
N ILE A 199 5.22 6.45 26.22
CA ILE A 199 3.86 5.92 26.41
C ILE A 199 3.70 5.32 27.82
N TRP A 200 4.67 4.53 28.29
CA TRP A 200 4.64 3.98 29.64
C TRP A 200 4.63 5.08 30.71
N ILE A 201 5.51 6.10 30.59
CA ILE A 201 5.50 7.26 31.50
C ILE A 201 4.11 7.92 31.53
N GLY A 202 3.52 8.17 30.36
CA GLY A 202 2.16 8.72 30.27
C GLY A 202 1.12 7.89 31.03
N TYR A 203 1.18 6.56 30.88
CA TYR A 203 0.30 5.63 31.57
C TYR A 203 0.47 5.70 33.10
N GLU A 204 1.70 5.73 33.60
CA GLU A 204 1.99 5.86 35.04
C GLU A 204 1.57 7.22 35.60
N LEU A 205 1.75 8.31 34.83
CA LEU A 205 1.29 9.64 35.22
C LEU A 205 -0.22 9.66 35.50
N LYS A 206 -1.02 8.95 34.69
CA LYS A 206 -2.47 8.81 34.92
C LYS A 206 -2.75 7.88 36.10
N LYS A 207 -2.10 6.71 36.14
CA LYS A 207 -2.31 5.67 37.17
C LYS A 207 -2.10 6.22 38.59
N TYR A 208 -1.00 6.95 38.81
CA TYR A 208 -0.65 7.51 40.12
C TYR A 208 -1.13 8.94 40.35
N SER A 209 -1.91 9.50 39.40
CA SER A 209 -2.41 10.88 39.42
C SER A 209 -1.30 11.91 39.68
N VAL A 210 -0.12 11.70 39.09
CA VAL A 210 1.09 12.50 39.38
C VAL A 210 0.86 13.98 39.09
N LEU A 211 0.16 14.30 37.99
CA LEU A 211 -0.12 15.68 37.57
C LEU A 211 -0.94 16.50 38.58
N GLN A 212 -1.66 15.85 39.50
CA GLN A 212 -2.41 16.52 40.58
C GLN A 212 -1.51 16.82 41.79
N LYS A 213 -0.38 16.12 41.92
CA LYS A 213 0.58 16.25 43.03
C LYS A 213 1.69 17.27 42.73
N ILE A 214 1.77 17.79 41.51
CA ILE A 214 2.79 18.75 41.08
C ILE A 214 2.53 20.14 41.70
N LYS A 215 3.48 20.58 42.52
CA LYS A 215 3.53 21.92 43.15
C LYS A 215 4.37 22.91 42.32
N GLY A 216 4.23 24.21 42.58
CA GLY A 216 4.94 25.30 41.87
C GLY A 216 6.45 25.10 41.70
N TYR A 217 7.15 24.65 42.76
CA TYR A 217 8.59 24.42 42.69
C TYR A 217 8.99 23.30 41.71
N HIS A 218 8.15 22.29 41.49
CA HIS A 218 8.42 21.25 40.49
C HIS A 218 8.40 21.84 39.07
N TYR A 219 7.50 22.79 38.80
CA TYR A 219 7.50 23.51 37.54
C TYR A 219 8.78 24.33 37.38
N ALA A 220 9.19 25.06 38.43
CA ALA A 220 10.43 25.84 38.40
C ALA A 220 11.66 24.94 38.13
N ILE A 221 11.79 23.82 38.84
CA ILE A 221 12.87 22.84 38.62
C ILE A 221 12.82 22.30 37.19
N ALA A 222 11.64 21.89 36.70
CA ALA A 222 11.50 21.42 35.32
C ALA A 222 11.90 22.50 34.30
N GLN A 223 11.55 23.76 34.51
CA GLN A 223 11.94 24.84 33.59
C GLN A 223 13.46 25.10 33.64
N ILE A 224 14.10 24.98 34.80
CA ILE A 224 15.57 25.05 34.91
C ILE A 224 16.21 23.91 34.12
N ILE A 225 15.73 22.67 34.28
CA ILE A 225 16.23 21.51 33.53
C ILE A 225 16.00 21.70 32.02
N PHE A 226 14.84 22.22 31.64
CA PHE A 226 14.50 22.45 30.25
C PHE A 226 15.41 23.51 29.62
N LEU A 227 15.61 24.65 30.27
CA LEU A 227 16.54 25.70 29.82
C LEU A 227 17.99 25.22 29.77
N PHE A 228 18.42 24.43 30.77
CA PHE A 228 19.71 23.75 30.74
C PHE A 228 19.83 22.86 29.51
N GLY A 229 18.82 22.05 29.23
CA GLY A 229 18.77 21.19 28.06
C GLY A 229 18.82 21.95 26.73
N ILE A 230 18.17 23.12 26.65
CA ILE A 230 18.23 23.99 25.47
C ILE A 230 19.65 24.52 25.28
N HIS A 231 20.26 25.04 26.35
CA HIS A 231 21.59 25.64 26.30
C HIS A 231 22.69 24.64 25.90
N TYR A 232 22.67 23.44 26.47
CA TYR A 232 23.66 22.39 26.20
C TYR A 232 23.29 21.44 25.05
N GLY A 233 22.15 21.67 24.38
CA GLY A 233 21.73 20.86 23.22
C GLY A 233 21.17 19.48 23.55
N PHE A 234 20.76 19.21 24.79
CA PHE A 234 20.11 17.94 25.17
C PHE A 234 18.64 17.84 24.69
N CYS A 235 18.08 18.87 24.09
CA CYS A 235 16.71 18.86 23.54
C CYS A 235 16.56 18.05 22.23
N MET A 236 17.58 17.41 21.68
CA MET A 236 17.40 16.62 20.45
C MET A 236 17.00 15.18 20.78
N VAL A 237 15.71 14.90 20.61
CA VAL A 237 15.15 13.53 20.60
C VAL A 237 14.55 13.29 19.21
N ASP A 238 15.41 12.94 18.26
CA ASP A 238 15.01 12.68 16.88
C ASP A 238 14.47 11.26 16.73
N PHE A 239 13.16 11.09 16.95
CA PHE A 239 12.51 9.80 16.74
C PHE A 239 12.55 9.35 15.27
N ALA A 240 12.67 10.25 14.28
CA ALA A 240 12.63 9.87 12.87
C ALA A 240 13.88 9.07 12.45
N THR A 241 14.98 9.24 13.19
CA THR A 241 16.23 8.47 13.07
C THR A 241 16.50 7.60 14.29
N ALA A 242 15.52 7.49 15.20
CA ALA A 242 15.65 6.88 16.53
C ALA A 242 16.88 7.41 17.29
N ASN A 243 17.27 8.66 17.07
CA ASN A 243 18.44 9.29 17.65
C ASN A 243 18.14 10.18 18.84
N VAL A 244 19.03 10.14 19.82
CA VAL A 244 18.94 10.88 21.07
C VAL A 244 20.34 11.34 21.41
N ASN A 245 20.51 12.64 21.67
CA ASN A 245 21.82 13.20 21.99
C ASN A 245 22.41 12.57 23.26
N ASP A 246 21.60 12.48 24.33
CA ASP A 246 21.97 11.77 25.54
C ASP A 246 20.82 10.89 26.03
N ILE A 247 21.10 9.61 26.26
CA ILE A 247 20.08 8.61 26.54
C ILE A 247 19.41 8.79 27.91
N PHE A 248 20.03 9.55 28.82
CA PHE A 248 19.52 9.82 30.16
C PHE A 248 18.95 11.24 30.27
N LEU A 249 19.71 12.25 29.86
CA LEU A 249 19.36 13.65 30.01
C LEU A 249 18.28 14.08 29.01
N SER A 250 18.34 13.66 27.75
CA SER A 250 17.39 14.12 26.73
C SER A 250 15.93 13.71 27.04
N PRO A 251 15.62 12.48 27.51
CA PRO A 251 14.28 12.15 27.96
C PRO A 251 13.77 13.05 29.12
N ILE A 252 14.63 13.36 30.09
CA ILE A 252 14.27 14.21 31.24
C ILE A 252 13.98 15.64 30.78
N VAL A 253 14.80 16.18 29.88
CA VAL A 253 14.61 17.50 29.26
C VAL A 253 13.31 17.53 28.47
N GLY A 254 13.03 16.51 27.66
CA GLY A 254 11.79 16.40 26.89
C GLY A 254 10.53 16.35 27.77
N LEU A 255 10.57 15.57 28.86
CA LEU A 255 9.49 15.52 29.85
C LEU A 255 9.30 16.86 30.58
N SER A 256 10.40 17.58 30.84
CA SER A 256 10.37 18.91 31.44
C SER A 256 9.68 19.94 30.52
N GLY A 257 9.96 19.88 29.22
CA GLY A 257 9.24 20.66 28.20
C GLY A 257 7.76 20.25 28.07
N CYS A 258 7.43 18.96 28.21
CA CYS A 258 6.04 18.50 28.23
C CYS A 258 5.26 19.10 29.40
N LEU A 259 5.91 19.27 30.56
CA LEU A 259 5.29 19.91 31.72
C LEU A 259 5.00 21.40 31.47
N LEU A 260 5.85 22.10 30.71
CA LEU A 260 5.57 23.47 30.24
C LEU A 260 4.33 23.50 29.34
N ILE A 261 4.24 22.60 28.34
CA ILE A 261 3.06 22.51 27.46
C ILE A 261 1.81 22.23 28.29
N TYR A 262 1.87 21.32 29.26
CA TYR A 262 0.76 21.04 30.17
C TYR A 262 0.31 22.27 30.96
N LEU A 263 1.26 23.05 31.50
CA LEU A 263 0.97 24.30 32.22
C LEU A 263 0.24 25.29 31.31
N ILE A 264 0.79 25.56 30.12
CA ILE A 264 0.18 26.47 29.12
C ILE A 264 -1.23 25.99 28.75
N SER A 265 -1.40 24.67 28.58
CA SER A 265 -2.68 24.05 28.23
C SER A 265 -3.77 24.26 29.29
N LYS A 266 -3.39 24.52 30.54
CA LYS A 266 -4.31 24.83 31.65
C LYS A 266 -4.68 26.31 31.78
N LEU A 267 -3.87 27.23 31.26
CA LEU A 267 -4.08 28.67 31.43
C LEU A 267 -5.32 29.23 30.70
N ASN A 268 -6.08 28.40 29.98
CA ASN A 268 -7.34 28.70 29.28
C ASN A 268 -7.27 29.86 28.25
N VAL A 269 -6.11 30.46 28.03
CA VAL A 269 -5.83 31.44 26.97
C VAL A 269 -6.09 30.75 25.63
N ASN A 270 -7.09 31.19 24.87
CA ASN A 270 -7.51 30.63 23.58
C ASN A 270 -7.97 29.16 23.56
N GLY A 271 -8.39 28.61 24.72
CA GLY A 271 -8.66 27.18 24.87
C GLY A 271 -9.74 26.57 23.98
N ARG A 272 -10.53 27.36 23.21
CA ARG A 272 -11.48 26.80 22.22
C ARG A 272 -10.78 26.47 20.89
N ILE A 273 -9.92 27.38 20.39
CA ILE A 273 -9.21 27.21 19.11
C ILE A 273 -8.14 26.13 19.25
N LEU A 274 -7.29 26.22 20.28
CA LEU A 274 -6.24 25.23 20.52
C LEU A 274 -6.81 23.83 20.76
N ALA A 275 -7.90 23.72 21.53
CA ALA A 275 -8.59 22.44 21.70
C ALA A 275 -9.08 21.87 20.37
N TYR A 276 -9.70 22.70 19.52
CA TYR A 276 -10.18 22.24 18.22
C TYR A 276 -9.05 21.77 17.31
N ILE A 277 -7.95 22.54 17.20
CA ILE A 277 -6.72 22.13 16.49
C ILE A 277 -6.22 20.79 17.03
N GLY A 278 -6.19 20.61 18.35
CA GLY A 278 -5.79 19.36 18.98
C GLY A 278 -6.73 18.18 18.73
N GLN A 279 -8.02 18.42 18.48
CA GLN A 279 -8.98 17.37 18.11
C GLN A 279 -8.74 16.85 16.69
N ILE A 280 -8.32 17.72 15.77
CA ILE A 280 -8.02 17.40 14.37
C ILE A 280 -6.52 17.22 14.09
N SER A 281 -5.68 17.14 15.14
CA SER A 281 -4.21 17.16 15.01
C SER A 281 -3.65 16.05 14.10
N LEU A 282 -4.32 14.89 14.05
CA LEU A 282 -3.95 13.79 13.15
C LEU A 282 -4.15 14.17 11.67
N SER A 283 -5.26 14.83 11.34
CA SER A 283 -5.52 15.34 10.00
C SER A 283 -4.53 16.45 9.65
N ILE A 284 -4.23 17.34 10.61
CA ILE A 284 -3.22 18.40 10.42
C ILE A 284 -1.85 17.79 10.12
N LEU A 285 -1.41 16.76 10.85
CA LEU A 285 -0.13 16.07 10.57
C LEU A 285 -0.08 15.54 9.13
N CYS A 286 -1.17 14.91 8.68
CA CYS A 286 -1.27 14.35 7.34
C CYS A 286 -1.20 15.44 6.25
N VAL A 287 -1.91 16.54 6.45
CA VAL A 287 -1.92 17.67 5.52
C VAL A 287 -0.61 18.44 5.55
N HIS A 288 0.01 18.59 6.72
CA HIS A 288 1.32 19.23 6.84
C HIS A 288 2.38 18.46 6.06
N LEU A 289 2.42 17.13 6.16
CA LEU A 289 3.33 16.37 5.30
C LEU A 289 3.00 16.57 3.82
N TYR A 290 1.72 16.48 3.44
CA TYR A 290 1.32 16.74 2.07
C TYR A 290 1.85 18.10 1.59
N ALA A 291 1.70 19.16 2.39
CA ALA A 291 2.22 20.47 2.08
C ALA A 291 3.76 20.48 1.88
N LEU A 292 4.50 19.87 2.81
CA LEU A 292 5.96 19.79 2.72
C LEU A 292 6.44 19.08 1.44
N GLU A 293 5.75 18.03 1.01
CA GLU A 293 6.18 17.21 -0.13
C GLU A 293 5.74 17.82 -1.47
N VAL A 294 4.53 18.41 -1.54
CA VAL A 294 3.95 18.80 -2.84
C VAL A 294 3.64 20.28 -3.03
N MET A 295 3.66 21.10 -1.96
CA MET A 295 3.30 22.51 -2.03
C MET A 295 4.49 23.47 -2.09
N GLY A 296 5.73 22.98 -1.91
CA GLY A 296 6.94 23.80 -1.79
C GLY A 296 7.10 24.81 -2.94
N TRP A 297 6.96 24.39 -4.19
CA TRP A 297 7.06 25.29 -5.34
C TRP A 297 6.03 26.44 -5.28
N TYR A 298 4.77 26.15 -4.91
CA TYR A 298 3.71 27.14 -4.84
C TYR A 298 3.96 28.16 -3.72
N PHE A 299 4.44 27.70 -2.56
CA PHE A 299 4.81 28.60 -1.47
C PHE A 299 6.01 29.46 -1.83
N GLU A 300 7.02 28.92 -2.51
CA GLU A 300 8.14 29.72 -3.00
C GLU A 300 7.71 30.82 -3.97
N GLN A 301 6.74 30.57 -4.85
CA GLN A 301 6.19 31.63 -5.73
C GLN A 301 5.53 32.77 -4.95
N ILE A 302 4.90 32.47 -3.80
CA ILE A 302 4.32 33.49 -2.91
C ILE A 302 5.43 34.25 -2.18
N LEU A 303 6.44 33.54 -1.66
CA LEU A 303 7.56 34.12 -0.93
C LEU A 303 8.34 35.10 -1.80
N VAL A 304 8.67 34.70 -3.03
CA VAL A 304 9.40 35.57 -3.98
C VAL A 304 8.62 36.85 -4.28
N LYS A 305 7.29 36.79 -4.40
CA LYS A 305 6.44 37.98 -4.63
C LYS A 305 6.27 38.88 -3.41
N SER A 306 6.53 38.36 -2.21
CA SER A 306 6.33 39.09 -0.95
C SER A 306 7.51 40.00 -0.58
N GLU A 307 8.67 39.84 -1.23
CA GLU A 307 9.90 40.60 -1.00
C GLU A 307 10.47 40.50 0.44
N PHE A 308 9.93 39.62 1.30
CA PHE A 308 10.51 39.39 2.62
C PHE A 308 11.82 38.60 2.56
N GLU A 309 12.78 38.98 3.40
CA GLU A 309 14.10 38.34 3.52
C GLU A 309 14.37 37.85 4.95
N GLY A 310 15.42 37.03 5.10
CA GLY A 310 15.89 36.53 6.39
C GLY A 310 14.81 35.82 7.21
N ASP A 311 14.78 36.09 8.52
CA ASP A 311 13.82 35.47 9.45
C ASP A 311 12.35 35.80 9.09
N ALA A 312 12.08 36.99 8.53
CA ALA A 312 10.71 37.38 8.15
C ALA A 312 10.14 36.50 7.04
N ARG A 313 10.98 36.14 6.05
CA ARG A 313 10.61 35.18 4.98
C ARG A 313 10.21 33.83 5.55
N ILE A 314 10.95 33.35 6.55
CA ILE A 314 10.72 32.03 7.17
C ILE A 314 9.45 32.06 8.02
N TRP A 315 9.20 33.15 8.75
CA TRP A 315 7.93 33.32 9.48
C TRP A 315 6.72 33.36 8.55
N LEU A 316 6.84 33.98 7.37
CA LEU A 316 5.79 33.92 6.35
C LEU A 316 5.58 32.48 5.86
N LEU A 317 6.64 31.71 5.61
CA LEU A 317 6.52 30.29 5.23
C LEU A 317 5.85 29.46 6.34
N ILE A 318 6.24 29.64 7.60
CA ILE A 318 5.60 28.99 8.76
C ILE A 318 4.11 29.33 8.81
N MET A 319 3.75 30.60 8.58
CA MET A 319 2.35 31.03 8.56
C MET A 319 1.57 30.36 7.42
N LEU A 320 2.12 30.36 6.20
CA LEU A 320 1.50 29.72 5.03
C LEU A 320 1.25 28.23 5.28
N GLU A 321 2.25 27.53 5.83
CA GLU A 321 2.16 26.11 6.21
C GLU A 321 1.09 25.85 7.28
N ILE A 322 1.05 26.65 8.34
CA ILE A 322 0.03 26.50 9.40
C ILE A 322 -1.37 26.74 8.82
N VAL A 323 -1.57 27.82 8.06
CA VAL A 323 -2.86 28.18 7.48
C VAL A 323 -3.33 27.09 6.51
N PHE A 324 -2.44 26.59 5.66
CA PHE A 324 -2.76 25.51 4.73
C PHE A 324 -3.09 24.22 5.46
N ALA A 325 -2.22 23.78 6.38
CA ALA A 325 -2.38 22.54 7.13
C ALA A 325 -3.67 22.51 7.95
N VAL A 326 -3.95 23.59 8.69
CA VAL A 326 -5.17 23.72 9.49
C VAL A 326 -6.40 23.87 8.59
N GLY A 327 -6.34 24.73 7.57
CA GLY A 327 -7.45 25.01 6.67
C GLY A 327 -7.94 23.76 5.93
N ILE A 328 -7.04 23.03 5.28
CA ILE A 328 -7.40 21.80 4.57
C ILE A 328 -7.84 20.70 5.55
N ALA A 329 -7.22 20.58 6.74
CA ALA A 329 -7.67 19.61 7.75
C ALA A 329 -9.11 19.86 8.23
N ILE A 330 -9.52 21.14 8.32
CA ILE A 330 -10.91 21.54 8.62
C ILE A 330 -11.83 21.10 7.49
N ILE A 331 -11.46 21.36 6.23
CA ILE A 331 -12.24 20.97 5.05
C ILE A 331 -12.41 19.44 5.01
N ILE A 332 -11.34 18.67 5.20
CA ILE A 332 -11.39 17.20 5.24
C ILE A 332 -12.37 16.72 6.33
N THR A 333 -12.31 17.33 7.51
CA THR A 333 -13.20 16.96 8.63
C THR A 333 -14.66 17.27 8.31
N TYR A 334 -14.93 18.42 7.69
CA TYR A 334 -16.27 18.80 7.25
C TYR A 334 -16.80 17.84 6.17
N VAL A 335 -16.02 17.60 5.11
CA VAL A 335 -16.38 16.68 4.02
C VAL A 335 -16.65 15.27 4.54
N LYS A 336 -15.81 14.77 5.45
CA LYS A 336 -16.02 13.47 6.10
C LYS A 336 -17.35 13.40 6.85
N ASN A 337 -17.71 14.45 7.59
CA ASN A 337 -18.97 14.49 8.33
C ASN A 337 -20.20 14.57 7.41
N VAL A 338 -20.08 15.25 6.27
CA VAL A 338 -21.14 15.26 5.24
C VAL A 338 -21.24 13.88 4.57
N TRP A 339 -20.11 13.30 4.20
CA TRP A 339 -20.04 11.98 3.56
C TRP A 339 -20.60 10.89 4.46
N ASN A 340 -20.27 10.88 5.75
CA ASN A 340 -20.79 9.88 6.68
C ASN A 340 -22.32 9.94 6.77
N ARG A 341 -22.90 11.14 6.86
CA ARG A 341 -24.36 11.33 6.85
C ARG A 341 -25.01 10.81 5.56
N TYR A 342 -24.40 11.10 4.42
CA TYR A 342 -24.89 10.63 3.13
C TYR A 342 -24.70 9.10 2.94
N SER A 343 -23.58 8.55 3.40
CA SER A 343 -23.28 7.12 3.31
C SER A 343 -24.21 6.28 4.18
N GLU A 344 -24.57 6.74 5.38
CA GLU A 344 -25.56 6.07 6.23
C GLU A 344 -26.94 6.04 5.55
N PHE A 345 -27.36 7.14 4.93
CA PHE A 345 -28.57 7.19 4.13
C PHE A 345 -28.55 6.20 2.96
N LEU A 346 -27.44 6.08 2.24
CA LEU A 346 -27.28 5.11 1.16
C LEU A 346 -27.25 3.66 1.66
N LYS A 347 -26.55 3.37 2.76
CA LYS A 347 -26.50 2.02 3.35
C LYS A 347 -27.88 1.53 3.79
N GLY A 348 -28.73 2.43 4.30
CA GLY A 348 -30.13 2.13 4.63
C GLY A 348 -30.99 1.72 3.42
N LYS A 349 -30.67 2.21 2.21
CA LYS A 349 -31.35 1.80 0.96
C LYS A 349 -30.73 0.56 0.31
N VAL A 350 -29.41 0.38 0.40
CA VAL A 350 -28.68 -0.72 -0.27
C VAL A 350 -28.84 -2.06 0.45
N TYR A 351 -28.97 -2.09 1.79
CA TYR A 351 -29.21 -3.34 2.53
C TYR A 351 -30.52 -4.03 2.12
N ASN A 352 -31.52 -3.27 1.63
CA ASN A 352 -32.78 -3.80 1.11
C ASN A 352 -32.70 -4.30 -0.35
N LEU A 353 -31.56 -4.15 -1.04
CA LEU A 353 -31.38 -4.60 -2.43
C LEU A 353 -30.26 -5.64 -2.61
N SER A 354 -29.37 -5.84 -1.64
CA SER A 354 -28.25 -6.78 -1.76
C SER A 354 -28.38 -7.99 -0.86
N GLY A 355 -29.42 -8.81 -1.08
CA GLY A 355 -29.54 -10.16 -0.51
C GLY A 355 -28.59 -11.20 -1.13
N TYR A 356 -27.41 -10.79 -1.64
CA TYR A 356 -26.41 -11.70 -2.22
C TYR A 356 -24.99 -11.17 -1.91
N VAL A 357 -24.35 -11.75 -0.90
CA VAL A 357 -22.90 -11.72 -0.76
C VAL A 357 -22.37 -12.72 -1.80
N GLU A 358 -22.03 -12.24 -3.00
CA GLU A 358 -21.36 -13.09 -4.00
C GLU A 358 -19.94 -13.44 -3.52
N ASP A 359 -19.70 -14.74 -3.27
CA ASP A 359 -18.47 -15.35 -2.70
C ASP A 359 -17.12 -14.89 -3.30
N ASN A 360 -17.09 -14.39 -4.55
CA ASN A 360 -15.83 -14.11 -5.27
C ASN A 360 -15.58 -12.62 -5.57
N ARG A 361 -16.27 -11.69 -4.89
CA ARG A 361 -16.16 -10.25 -5.18
C ARG A 361 -14.71 -9.73 -5.19
N SER A 362 -13.93 -10.04 -4.17
CA SER A 362 -12.55 -9.54 -4.03
C SER A 362 -11.61 -10.16 -5.07
N ILE A 363 -11.87 -11.39 -5.50
CA ILE A 363 -11.12 -12.06 -6.57
C ILE A 363 -11.38 -11.39 -7.92
N ASP A 364 -12.64 -11.06 -8.24
CA ASP A 364 -12.97 -10.31 -9.47
C ASP A 364 -12.25 -8.95 -9.49
N ILE A 365 -12.24 -8.22 -8.37
CA ILE A 365 -11.55 -6.93 -8.26
C ILE A 365 -10.04 -7.11 -8.39
N THR A 366 -9.48 -8.14 -7.76
CA THR A 366 -8.05 -8.49 -7.87
C THR A 366 -7.67 -8.72 -9.34
N ASN A 367 -8.42 -9.57 -10.05
CA ASN A 367 -8.22 -9.80 -11.49
C ASN A 367 -8.34 -8.51 -12.32
N GLY A 368 -9.22 -7.59 -11.91
CA GLY A 368 -9.35 -6.26 -12.52
C GLY A 368 -8.12 -5.38 -12.35
N ILE A 369 -7.51 -5.39 -11.16
CA ILE A 369 -6.23 -4.70 -10.92
C ILE A 369 -5.14 -5.34 -11.78
N LEU A 370 -5.02 -6.67 -11.73
CA LEU A 370 -3.97 -7.42 -12.43
C LEU A 370 -4.02 -7.24 -13.95
N ILE A 371 -5.21 -7.24 -14.57
CA ILE A 371 -5.31 -7.01 -16.02
C ILE A 371 -4.91 -5.58 -16.40
N ILE A 372 -5.25 -4.58 -15.58
CA ILE A 372 -4.79 -3.20 -15.81
C ILE A 372 -3.27 -3.11 -15.68
N LEU A 373 -2.67 -3.80 -14.69
CA LEU A 373 -1.21 -3.85 -14.54
C LEU A 373 -0.52 -4.51 -15.74
N ILE A 374 -1.12 -5.54 -16.35
CA ILE A 374 -0.62 -6.13 -17.61
C ILE A 374 -0.61 -5.08 -18.72
N LEU A 375 -1.72 -4.34 -18.89
CA LEU A 375 -1.81 -3.31 -19.93
C LEU A 375 -0.81 -2.17 -19.71
N ILE A 376 -0.59 -1.73 -18.47
CA ILE A 376 0.43 -0.72 -18.13
C ILE A 376 1.84 -1.26 -18.44
N GLY A 377 2.09 -2.53 -18.16
CA GLY A 377 3.38 -3.19 -18.38
C GLY A 377 3.82 -3.31 -19.84
N ASP A 378 2.92 -3.08 -20.79
CA ASP A 378 3.20 -3.08 -22.23
C ASP A 378 3.82 -1.75 -22.71
N PHE A 379 3.64 -0.67 -21.95
CA PHE A 379 4.24 0.63 -22.26
C PHE A 379 5.70 0.72 -21.80
N ALA A 380 6.45 1.68 -22.35
CA ALA A 380 7.81 2.04 -21.93
C ALA A 380 7.80 2.78 -20.58
N ILE A 381 7.45 2.05 -19.52
CA ILE A 381 7.47 2.51 -18.13
C ILE A 381 8.86 2.39 -17.49
N ASP A 382 9.08 3.16 -16.43
CA ASP A 382 10.24 3.08 -15.55
C ASP A 382 10.50 1.64 -15.07
N GLY A 383 11.80 1.30 -14.99
CA GLY A 383 12.26 -0.03 -14.62
C GLY A 383 11.81 -0.47 -13.22
N ARG A 384 11.74 0.45 -12.25
CA ARG A 384 11.30 0.12 -10.88
C ARG A 384 9.81 -0.18 -10.85
N LEU A 385 8.99 0.63 -11.56
CA LEU A 385 7.56 0.32 -11.69
C LEU A 385 7.33 -1.02 -12.39
N ARG A 386 8.08 -1.28 -13.46
CA ARG A 386 8.04 -2.57 -14.17
C ARG A 386 8.34 -3.72 -13.22
N MET A 387 9.38 -3.62 -12.40
CA MET A 387 9.74 -4.66 -11.42
C MET A 387 8.65 -4.88 -10.37
N ILE A 388 8.01 -3.81 -9.87
CA ILE A 388 6.87 -3.92 -8.94
C ILE A 388 5.72 -4.69 -9.61
N ILE A 389 5.35 -4.33 -10.84
CA ILE A 389 4.27 -4.99 -11.57
C ILE A 389 4.62 -6.46 -11.84
N TYR A 390 5.81 -6.70 -12.38
CA TYR A 390 6.28 -8.00 -12.86
C TYR A 390 6.56 -9.00 -11.75
N SER A 391 6.80 -8.51 -10.52
CA SER A 391 6.99 -9.34 -9.34
C SER A 391 5.84 -10.31 -9.01
N CYS A 392 4.60 -9.99 -9.40
CA CYS A 392 3.45 -10.84 -9.04
C CYS A 392 2.28 -10.89 -10.03
N HIS A 393 2.18 -10.02 -11.05
CA HIS A 393 0.90 -9.87 -11.77
C HIS A 393 0.38 -11.14 -12.48
N ILE A 394 1.21 -11.88 -13.24
CA ILE A 394 0.80 -13.17 -13.86
C ILE A 394 0.68 -14.27 -12.79
N ILE A 395 1.60 -14.31 -11.83
CA ILE A 395 1.59 -15.30 -10.74
C ILE A 395 0.30 -15.23 -9.93
N ALA A 396 -0.22 -14.04 -9.71
CA ALA A 396 -1.48 -13.84 -9.00
C ALA A 396 -2.65 -14.52 -9.72
N PHE A 397 -2.72 -14.48 -11.06
CA PHE A 397 -3.73 -15.24 -11.82
C PHE A 397 -3.58 -16.76 -11.63
N VAL A 398 -2.35 -17.27 -11.61
CA VAL A 398 -2.06 -18.70 -11.39
C VAL A 398 -2.49 -19.11 -9.98
N LEU A 399 -2.09 -18.36 -8.96
CA LEU A 399 -2.40 -18.61 -7.56
C LEU A 399 -3.91 -18.55 -7.32
N LEU A 400 -4.61 -17.52 -7.81
CA LEU A 400 -6.06 -17.41 -7.68
C LEU A 400 -6.81 -18.52 -8.44
N SER A 401 -6.26 -19.00 -9.57
CA SER A 401 -6.80 -20.17 -10.26
C SER A 401 -6.67 -21.45 -9.41
N GLY A 402 -5.54 -21.62 -8.74
CA GLY A 402 -5.32 -22.69 -7.75
C GLY A 402 -6.27 -22.58 -6.55
N TYR A 403 -6.52 -21.36 -6.05
CA TYR A 403 -7.51 -21.12 -5.00
C TYR A 403 -8.90 -21.52 -5.45
N LEU A 404 -9.31 -21.22 -6.68
CA LEU A 404 -10.63 -21.58 -7.21
C LEU A 404 -10.73 -23.06 -7.63
N TYR A 405 -9.66 -23.85 -7.50
CA TYR A 405 -9.64 -25.27 -7.85
C TYR A 405 -10.50 -26.10 -6.87
N GLY A 406 -11.13 -27.17 -7.37
CA GLY A 406 -11.99 -28.07 -6.58
C GLY A 406 -13.21 -28.61 -7.33
N ILE A 407 -13.10 -28.82 -8.64
CA ILE A 407 -14.19 -29.29 -9.51
C ILE A 407 -13.82 -30.65 -10.09
N ASN A 408 -14.80 -31.51 -10.36
CA ASN A 408 -14.63 -32.79 -11.05
C ASN A 408 -13.91 -32.63 -12.40
N SER A 409 -13.06 -33.60 -12.77
CA SER A 409 -12.16 -33.53 -13.94
C SER A 409 -12.87 -33.20 -15.26
N LEU A 410 -14.00 -33.85 -15.55
CA LEU A 410 -14.76 -33.58 -16.78
C LEU A 410 -15.33 -32.16 -16.82
N GLN A 411 -15.83 -31.66 -15.69
CA GLN A 411 -16.36 -30.30 -15.58
C GLN A 411 -15.23 -29.27 -15.68
N LEU A 412 -14.04 -29.58 -15.14
CA LEU A 412 -12.86 -28.75 -15.29
C LEU A 412 -12.44 -28.65 -16.77
N ILE A 413 -12.34 -29.76 -17.49
CA ILE A 413 -12.01 -29.76 -18.93
C ILE A 413 -13.03 -28.92 -19.72
N LYS A 414 -14.33 -29.13 -19.47
CA LYS A 414 -15.39 -28.30 -20.11
C LYS A 414 -15.22 -26.81 -19.80
N LYS A 415 -14.84 -26.46 -18.57
CA LYS A 415 -14.56 -25.08 -18.16
C LYS A 415 -13.32 -24.53 -18.89
N LEU A 416 -12.24 -25.29 -18.96
CA LEU A 416 -11.01 -24.89 -19.63
C LEU A 416 -11.25 -24.61 -21.13
N VAL A 417 -11.97 -25.52 -21.79
CA VAL A 417 -12.36 -25.34 -23.19
C VAL A 417 -13.22 -24.08 -23.35
N ARG A 418 -14.26 -23.92 -22.53
CA ARG A 418 -15.21 -22.82 -22.68
C ARG A 418 -14.62 -21.45 -22.39
N PHE A 419 -13.79 -21.32 -21.35
CA PHE A 419 -13.33 -20.03 -20.85
C PHE A 419 -11.93 -19.64 -21.32
N PHE A 420 -11.14 -20.57 -21.85
CA PHE A 420 -9.78 -20.28 -22.33
C PHE A 420 -9.61 -20.70 -23.80
N LEU A 421 -9.88 -21.95 -24.17
CA LEU A 421 -9.60 -22.45 -25.52
C LEU A 421 -10.52 -21.87 -26.60
N ILE A 422 -11.83 -21.73 -26.33
CA ILE A 422 -12.77 -21.10 -27.27
C ILE A 422 -12.40 -19.62 -27.50
N PRO A 423 -12.21 -18.77 -26.47
CA PRO A 423 -11.76 -17.40 -26.67
C PRO A 423 -10.43 -17.31 -27.42
N TYR A 424 -9.49 -18.23 -27.15
CA TYR A 424 -8.23 -18.32 -27.90
C TYR A 424 -8.46 -18.62 -29.38
N GLY A 425 -9.27 -19.63 -29.71
CA GLY A 425 -9.62 -19.95 -31.10
C GLY A 425 -10.33 -18.81 -31.81
N VAL A 426 -11.24 -18.10 -31.12
CA VAL A 426 -11.87 -16.88 -31.64
C VAL A 426 -10.84 -15.80 -31.94
N LEU A 427 -9.85 -15.59 -31.07
CA LEU A 427 -8.76 -14.66 -31.34
C LEU A 427 -7.97 -15.05 -32.58
N VAL A 428 -7.61 -16.33 -32.75
CA VAL A 428 -6.88 -16.79 -33.93
C VAL A 428 -7.68 -16.53 -35.21
N LEU A 429 -8.98 -16.86 -35.20
CA LEU A 429 -9.88 -16.59 -36.32
C LEU A 429 -9.99 -15.09 -36.63
N CYS A 430 -10.20 -14.25 -35.61
CA CYS A 430 -10.25 -12.81 -35.77
C CYS A 430 -8.92 -12.25 -36.31
N PHE A 431 -7.78 -12.73 -35.80
CA PHE A 431 -6.45 -12.32 -36.29
C PHE A 431 -6.29 -12.63 -37.78
N VAL A 432 -6.65 -13.84 -38.21
CA VAL A 432 -6.60 -14.23 -39.63
C VAL A 432 -7.53 -13.34 -40.46
N ILE A 433 -8.79 -13.16 -40.04
CA ILE A 433 -9.78 -12.33 -40.77
C ILE A 433 -9.32 -10.87 -40.88
N THR A 434 -8.82 -10.28 -39.80
CA THR A 434 -8.39 -8.87 -39.81
C THR A 434 -7.17 -8.60 -40.69
N ASN A 435 -6.39 -9.62 -41.00
CA ASN A 435 -5.20 -9.55 -41.86
C ASN A 435 -5.45 -10.09 -43.28
N TYR A 436 -6.70 -10.09 -43.76
CA TYR A 436 -7.10 -10.59 -45.09
C TYR A 436 -6.31 -10.04 -46.28
N LYS A 437 -5.78 -8.81 -46.16
CA LYS A 437 -5.01 -8.16 -47.23
C LYS A 437 -3.67 -8.83 -47.54
N ILE A 438 -3.11 -9.60 -46.60
CA ILE A 438 -1.80 -10.26 -46.72
C ILE A 438 -1.96 -11.79 -46.82
N TRP A 439 -3.17 -12.27 -47.13
CA TRP A 439 -3.43 -13.70 -47.23
C TRP A 439 -2.64 -14.34 -48.38
N ASN A 440 -1.74 -15.24 -48.02
CA ASN A 440 -1.08 -16.19 -48.90
C ASN A 440 -0.79 -17.49 -48.13
N SER A 441 -0.41 -18.56 -48.83
CA SER A 441 -0.14 -19.86 -48.21
C SER A 441 0.92 -19.79 -47.10
N SER A 442 1.98 -19.02 -47.33
CA SER A 442 3.06 -18.80 -46.36
C SER A 442 2.57 -18.11 -45.09
N PHE A 443 1.77 -17.04 -45.21
CA PHE A 443 1.18 -16.30 -44.10
C PHE A 443 0.25 -17.19 -43.27
N LEU A 444 -0.63 -17.97 -43.92
CA LEU A 444 -1.57 -18.85 -43.24
C LEU A 444 -0.83 -19.97 -42.48
N ILE A 445 0.17 -20.60 -43.10
CA ILE A 445 0.98 -21.64 -42.44
C ILE A 445 1.76 -21.05 -41.26
N LYS A 446 2.44 -19.91 -41.45
CA LYS A 446 3.18 -19.24 -40.36
C LYS A 446 2.26 -18.86 -39.21
N THR A 447 1.10 -18.28 -39.50
CA THR A 447 0.11 -17.90 -38.47
C THR A 447 -0.44 -19.11 -37.75
N ALA A 448 -0.76 -20.19 -38.48
CA ALA A 448 -1.22 -21.45 -37.88
C ALA A 448 -0.15 -22.03 -36.95
N MET A 449 1.11 -22.10 -37.39
CA MET A 449 2.22 -22.60 -36.58
C MET A 449 2.47 -21.72 -35.34
N LYS A 450 2.45 -20.39 -35.51
CA LYS A 450 2.58 -19.40 -34.43
C LYS A 450 1.59 -19.67 -33.30
N TYR A 451 0.29 -19.72 -33.63
CA TYR A 451 -0.76 -19.91 -32.62
C TYR A 451 -0.96 -21.37 -32.20
N LEU A 452 -0.50 -22.35 -32.98
CA LEU A 452 -0.47 -23.76 -32.56
C LEU A 452 0.62 -23.99 -31.51
N VAL A 453 1.82 -23.42 -31.71
CA VAL A 453 2.94 -23.53 -30.77
C VAL A 453 2.77 -22.59 -29.57
N GLY A 454 2.20 -21.39 -29.75
CA GLY A 454 1.64 -20.62 -28.64
C GLY A 454 2.62 -20.10 -27.60
N ASN A 455 3.86 -19.82 -27.99
CA ASN A 455 4.93 -19.43 -27.05
C ASN A 455 5.06 -17.92 -26.87
N SER A 456 5.56 -17.52 -25.69
CA SER A 456 5.78 -16.10 -25.36
C SER A 456 6.85 -15.46 -26.23
N PHE A 457 7.89 -16.18 -26.60
CA PHE A 457 9.01 -15.76 -27.46
C PHE A 457 9.65 -17.02 -28.07
N SER A 458 10.62 -16.85 -28.98
CA SER A 458 11.37 -17.94 -29.59
C SER A 458 12.50 -18.44 -28.69
N GLY A 459 12.67 -19.76 -28.61
CA GLY A 459 13.75 -20.41 -27.85
C GLY A 459 14.46 -21.46 -28.69
N ASN A 460 15.37 -22.22 -28.09
CA ASN A 460 16.23 -23.18 -28.81
C ASN A 460 15.42 -24.30 -29.50
N LEU A 461 14.30 -24.73 -28.89
CA LEU A 461 13.44 -25.80 -29.42
C LEU A 461 12.23 -25.27 -30.21
N SER A 462 11.82 -24.04 -29.94
CA SER A 462 10.61 -23.43 -30.52
C SER A 462 10.99 -22.21 -31.33
N THR A 463 11.24 -22.43 -32.61
CA THR A 463 11.49 -21.37 -33.60
C THR A 463 10.16 -20.86 -34.16
N GLY A 464 9.55 -19.87 -33.50
CA GLY A 464 8.30 -19.26 -33.93
C GLY A 464 8.07 -17.89 -33.29
N ASP A 465 7.24 -17.07 -33.93
CA ASP A 465 6.93 -15.73 -33.45
C ASP A 465 6.13 -15.78 -32.13
N SER A 466 6.39 -14.80 -31.26
CA SER A 466 5.61 -14.58 -30.03
C SER A 466 4.12 -14.44 -30.33
N VAL A 467 3.26 -15.15 -29.59
CA VAL A 467 1.80 -14.90 -29.61
C VAL A 467 1.39 -13.67 -28.80
N GLY A 468 2.34 -12.89 -28.29
CA GLY A 468 2.08 -11.76 -27.41
C GLY A 468 1.51 -12.20 -26.05
N PRO A 469 0.86 -11.31 -25.29
CA PRO A 469 0.42 -11.57 -23.92
C PRO A 469 -0.51 -12.78 -23.74
N ILE A 470 -1.13 -13.30 -24.79
CA ILE A 470 -2.02 -14.47 -24.68
C ILE A 470 -1.29 -15.79 -24.38
N TRP A 471 0.05 -15.84 -24.49
CA TRP A 471 0.82 -17.04 -24.17
C TRP A 471 0.52 -17.58 -22.76
N PHE A 472 0.27 -16.70 -21.78
CA PHE A 472 0.04 -17.12 -20.39
C PHE A 472 -1.30 -17.87 -20.25
N VAL A 473 -2.25 -17.68 -21.16
CA VAL A 473 -3.54 -18.38 -21.17
C VAL A 473 -3.35 -19.86 -21.47
N LEU A 474 -2.53 -20.18 -22.49
CA LEU A 474 -2.21 -21.56 -22.85
C LEU A 474 -1.41 -22.24 -21.73
N MET A 475 -0.44 -21.53 -21.16
CA MET A 475 0.30 -21.99 -20.00
C MET A 475 -0.63 -22.29 -18.82
N LEU A 476 -1.61 -21.43 -18.54
CA LEU A 476 -2.57 -21.63 -17.46
C LEU A 476 -3.45 -22.87 -17.70
N ILE A 477 -3.85 -23.17 -18.95
CA ILE A 477 -4.55 -24.42 -19.28
C ILE A 477 -3.66 -25.62 -18.89
N LEU A 478 -2.39 -25.62 -19.28
CA LEU A 478 -1.46 -26.70 -18.97
C LEU A 478 -1.27 -26.89 -17.46
N VAL A 479 -1.11 -25.80 -16.70
CA VAL A 479 -1.01 -25.85 -15.23
C VAL A 479 -2.21 -26.59 -14.64
N HIS A 480 -3.43 -26.30 -15.09
CA HIS A 480 -4.63 -26.99 -14.62
C HIS A 480 -4.65 -28.47 -14.98
N LEU A 481 -4.27 -28.82 -16.22
CA LEU A 481 -4.25 -30.20 -16.69
C LEU A 481 -3.22 -31.05 -15.94
N ILE A 482 -2.00 -30.52 -15.78
CA ILE A 482 -0.92 -31.20 -15.05
C ILE A 482 -1.30 -31.35 -13.57
N TYR A 483 -1.78 -30.28 -12.94
CA TYR A 483 -2.20 -30.34 -11.53
C TYR A 483 -3.36 -31.34 -11.32
N MET A 484 -4.31 -31.40 -12.25
CA MET A 484 -5.39 -32.39 -12.23
C MET A 484 -4.87 -33.83 -12.36
N ALA A 485 -3.92 -34.09 -13.27
CA ALA A 485 -3.33 -35.42 -13.40
C ALA A 485 -2.62 -35.85 -12.10
N ILE A 486 -1.85 -34.93 -11.48
CA ILE A 486 -1.18 -35.18 -10.20
C ILE A 486 -2.20 -35.47 -9.09
N THR A 487 -3.28 -34.71 -8.99
CA THR A 487 -4.28 -34.90 -7.91
C THR A 487 -5.10 -36.17 -8.08
N GLN A 488 -5.26 -36.68 -9.29
CA GLN A 488 -5.93 -37.94 -9.57
C GLN A 488 -5.07 -39.16 -9.25
N TRP A 489 -3.76 -39.09 -9.46
CA TRP A 489 -2.85 -40.22 -9.27
C TRP A 489 -2.19 -40.24 -7.89
N ILE A 490 -2.12 -39.10 -7.20
CA ILE A 490 -1.46 -38.97 -5.90
C ILE A 490 -2.45 -38.48 -4.84
N GLU A 491 -2.82 -39.39 -3.93
CA GLU A 491 -3.69 -39.08 -2.81
C GLU A 491 -2.93 -38.42 -1.65
N THR A 492 -1.71 -38.90 -1.36
CA THR A 492 -0.92 -38.45 -0.20
C THR A 492 -0.48 -36.98 -0.36
N PRO A 493 -0.86 -36.06 0.57
CA PRO A 493 -0.53 -34.64 0.45
C PRO A 493 0.97 -34.34 0.37
N LEU A 494 1.79 -35.03 1.16
CA LEU A 494 3.23 -34.83 1.18
C LEU A 494 3.89 -35.24 -0.16
N LEU A 495 3.53 -36.41 -0.68
CA LEU A 495 4.04 -36.90 -1.96
C LEU A 495 3.63 -35.98 -3.12
N LYS A 496 2.40 -35.44 -3.06
CA LYS A 496 1.89 -34.46 -4.01
C LYS A 496 2.73 -33.18 -4.01
N THR A 497 2.98 -32.61 -2.83
CA THR A 497 3.85 -31.43 -2.71
C THR A 497 5.28 -31.72 -3.18
N ALA A 498 5.84 -32.89 -2.84
CA ALA A 498 7.16 -33.30 -3.29
C ALA A 498 7.26 -33.41 -4.82
N LEU A 499 6.29 -34.07 -5.47
CA LEU A 499 6.25 -34.16 -6.93
C LEU A 499 6.13 -32.77 -7.59
N ILE A 500 5.30 -31.89 -7.04
CA ILE A 500 5.16 -30.51 -7.54
C ILE A 500 6.48 -29.75 -7.46
N LEU A 501 7.25 -29.90 -6.37
CA LEU A 501 8.58 -29.30 -6.24
C LEU A 501 9.58 -29.88 -7.25
N VAL A 502 9.52 -31.17 -7.54
CA VAL A 502 10.36 -31.79 -8.58
C VAL A 502 10.02 -31.22 -9.96
N ILE A 503 8.75 -31.18 -10.34
CA ILE A 503 8.33 -30.64 -11.66
C ILE A 503 8.66 -29.14 -11.75
N TRP A 504 8.45 -28.39 -10.68
CA TRP A 504 8.88 -26.99 -10.59
C TRP A 504 10.39 -26.83 -10.86
N GLY A 505 11.23 -27.68 -10.25
CA GLY A 505 12.66 -27.71 -10.49
C GLY A 505 13.02 -28.02 -11.95
N ILE A 506 12.29 -28.94 -12.60
CA ILE A 506 12.45 -29.24 -14.03
C ILE A 506 12.14 -27.99 -14.88
N GLY A 507 11.05 -27.28 -14.59
CA GLY A 507 10.70 -26.03 -15.29
C GLY A 507 11.81 -24.98 -15.22
N ILE A 508 12.46 -24.83 -14.06
CA ILE A 508 13.62 -23.95 -13.88
C ILE A 508 14.77 -24.35 -14.80
N VAL A 509 15.13 -25.63 -14.81
CA VAL A 509 16.25 -26.13 -15.62
C VAL A 509 15.96 -25.93 -17.10
N LEU A 510 14.76 -26.28 -17.57
CA LEU A 510 14.34 -26.09 -18.96
C LEU A 510 14.41 -24.62 -19.40
N GLY A 511 13.92 -23.71 -18.57
CA GLY A 511 13.98 -22.27 -18.85
C GLY A 511 15.42 -21.75 -18.96
N LYS A 512 16.33 -22.22 -18.07
CA LYS A 512 17.75 -21.83 -18.08
C LYS A 512 18.53 -22.32 -19.29
N ILE A 513 18.25 -23.54 -19.76
CA ILE A 513 18.92 -24.09 -20.95
C ILE A 513 18.30 -23.61 -22.27
N GLY A 514 17.30 -22.72 -22.20
CA GLY A 514 16.59 -22.18 -23.37
C GLY A 514 15.67 -23.19 -24.06
N CYS A 515 15.32 -24.29 -23.40
CA CYS A 515 14.42 -25.32 -23.93
C CYS A 515 12.96 -24.90 -23.71
N TRP A 516 12.48 -23.99 -24.56
CA TRP A 516 11.12 -23.46 -24.48
C TRP A 516 10.16 -24.38 -25.21
N LEU A 517 9.29 -25.03 -24.43
CA LEU A 517 8.34 -26.03 -24.92
C LEU A 517 7.09 -25.36 -25.48
N PRO A 518 6.35 -26.01 -26.40
CA PRO A 518 5.06 -25.51 -26.88
C PRO A 518 4.11 -25.16 -25.72
N TRP A 519 3.28 -24.13 -25.93
CA TRP A 519 2.32 -23.58 -24.97
C TRP A 519 3.00 -23.10 -23.66
N SER A 520 4.30 -22.83 -23.73
CA SER A 520 5.14 -22.49 -22.59
C SER A 520 5.02 -23.50 -21.45
N ALA A 521 5.03 -24.80 -21.79
CA ALA A 521 4.90 -25.89 -20.82
C ALA A 521 6.04 -25.88 -19.76
N ASP A 522 7.22 -25.40 -20.13
CA ASP A 522 8.34 -25.16 -19.21
C ASP A 522 7.97 -24.14 -18.11
N VAL A 523 7.27 -23.07 -18.48
CA VAL A 523 6.71 -22.10 -17.53
C VAL A 523 5.54 -22.70 -16.77
N ALA A 524 4.71 -23.54 -17.39
CA ALA A 524 3.63 -24.24 -16.68
C ALA A 524 4.19 -25.09 -15.54
N PHE A 525 5.28 -25.82 -15.77
CA PHE A 525 5.99 -26.57 -14.73
C PHE A 525 6.46 -25.67 -13.60
N TYR A 526 7.08 -24.53 -13.92
CA TYR A 526 7.44 -23.52 -12.91
C TYR A 526 6.21 -22.98 -12.14
N CYS A 527 5.09 -22.75 -12.81
CA CYS A 527 3.90 -22.17 -12.21
C CYS A 527 3.11 -23.14 -11.32
N LEU A 528 3.38 -24.45 -11.36
CA LEU A 528 2.68 -25.44 -10.53
C LEU A 528 2.79 -25.18 -9.03
N ILE A 529 3.94 -24.66 -8.55
CA ILE A 529 4.10 -24.34 -7.13
C ILE A 529 3.15 -23.24 -6.69
N PHE A 530 2.93 -22.21 -7.51
CA PHE A 530 2.01 -21.11 -7.19
C PHE A 530 0.55 -21.55 -7.25
N PHE A 531 0.22 -22.42 -8.21
CA PHE A 531 -1.11 -23.05 -8.26
C PHE A 531 -1.37 -23.89 -7.01
N HIS A 532 -0.37 -24.67 -6.57
CA HIS A 532 -0.44 -25.45 -5.34
C HIS A 532 -0.59 -24.58 -4.11
N ILE A 533 0.19 -23.49 -4.00
CA ILE A 533 0.04 -22.49 -2.92
C ILE A 533 -1.39 -21.94 -2.92
N GLY A 534 -1.94 -21.61 -4.09
CA GLY A 534 -3.34 -21.19 -4.22
C GLY A 534 -4.33 -22.21 -3.66
N TYR A 535 -4.16 -23.48 -4.00
CA TYR A 535 -4.97 -24.58 -3.46
C TYR A 535 -4.83 -24.70 -1.93
N LEU A 536 -3.62 -24.54 -1.38
CA LEU A 536 -3.39 -24.50 0.07
C LEU A 536 -4.02 -23.27 0.73
N CYS A 537 -3.97 -22.11 0.08
CA CYS A 537 -4.64 -20.90 0.53
C CYS A 537 -6.16 -21.10 0.69
N LYS A 538 -6.79 -21.88 -0.20
CA LYS A 538 -8.19 -22.28 -0.03
C LYS A 538 -8.37 -23.25 1.14
N ARG A 539 -7.51 -24.27 1.24
CA ARG A 539 -7.60 -25.28 2.30
C ARG A 539 -7.50 -24.68 3.71
N TYR A 540 -6.67 -23.66 3.88
CA TYR A 540 -6.42 -23.00 5.16
C TYR A 540 -7.10 -21.62 5.29
N ASP A 541 -8.01 -21.29 4.39
CA ASP A 541 -8.78 -20.03 4.39
C ASP A 541 -7.91 -18.76 4.51
N VAL A 542 -6.76 -18.76 3.83
CA VAL A 542 -5.75 -17.70 3.93
C VAL A 542 -6.26 -16.38 3.37
N LEU A 543 -7.06 -16.40 2.29
CA LEU A 543 -7.62 -15.18 1.71
C LEU A 543 -8.57 -14.45 2.67
N ASN A 544 -9.41 -15.20 3.40
CA ASN A 544 -10.24 -14.64 4.45
C ASN A 544 -9.39 -14.10 5.61
N MET A 545 -8.36 -14.86 6.04
CA MET A 545 -7.43 -14.44 7.08
C MET A 545 -6.74 -13.10 6.76
N VAL A 546 -6.20 -12.92 5.55
CA VAL A 546 -5.53 -11.66 5.17
C VAL A 546 -6.51 -10.50 5.04
N SER A 547 -7.76 -10.76 4.63
CA SER A 547 -8.79 -9.72 4.56
C SER A 547 -9.34 -9.28 5.92
N THR A 548 -9.25 -10.17 6.92
CA THR A 548 -9.75 -9.91 8.27
C THR A 548 -8.66 -9.38 9.20
N ILE A 549 -7.41 -9.83 9.08
CA ILE A 549 -6.29 -9.42 9.93
C ILE A 549 -5.41 -8.41 9.19
N HIS A 550 -5.79 -7.14 9.26
CA HIS A 550 -5.09 -6.07 8.54
C HIS A 550 -3.62 -5.90 8.95
N GLY A 551 -3.26 -6.30 10.18
CA GLY A 551 -1.88 -6.26 10.67
C GLY A 551 -0.90 -7.12 9.86
N LEU A 552 -1.40 -8.11 9.09
CA LEU A 552 -0.56 -8.92 8.19
C LEU A 552 0.10 -8.09 7.09
N TYR A 553 -0.39 -6.89 6.81
CA TYR A 553 0.28 -5.89 5.97
C TYR A 553 1.77 -5.74 6.32
N PHE A 554 2.09 -5.61 7.61
CA PHE A 554 3.45 -5.37 8.08
C PHE A 554 4.38 -6.59 7.93
N LEU A 555 3.81 -7.78 7.71
CA LEU A 555 4.58 -8.99 7.41
C LEU A 555 4.77 -9.16 5.90
N LEU A 556 3.71 -8.94 5.12
CA LEU A 556 3.71 -9.20 3.69
C LEU A 556 4.51 -8.17 2.90
N VAL A 557 4.42 -6.88 3.26
CA VAL A 557 5.09 -5.81 2.51
C VAL A 557 6.60 -5.92 2.53
N PRO A 558 7.29 -6.14 3.67
CA PRO A 558 8.75 -6.31 3.66
C PRO A 558 9.22 -7.49 2.80
N VAL A 559 8.50 -8.62 2.83
CA VAL A 559 8.82 -9.80 2.01
C VAL A 559 8.71 -9.47 0.52
N TRP A 560 7.62 -8.80 0.14
CA TRP A 560 7.41 -8.39 -1.24
C TRP A 560 8.42 -7.32 -1.70
N ALA A 561 8.67 -6.29 -0.89
CA ALA A 561 9.62 -5.23 -1.17
C ALA A 561 11.06 -5.74 -1.28
N TYR A 562 11.47 -6.67 -0.41
CA TYR A 562 12.77 -7.31 -0.48
C TYR A 562 12.95 -8.13 -1.76
N MET A 563 11.92 -8.86 -2.19
CA MET A 563 11.92 -9.52 -3.50
C MET A 563 12.13 -8.49 -4.61
N ILE A 564 11.30 -7.44 -4.69
CA ILE A 564 11.36 -6.40 -5.75
C ILE A 564 12.77 -5.79 -5.85
N TYR A 565 13.43 -5.54 -4.71
CA TYR A 565 14.76 -4.96 -4.67
C TYR A 565 15.86 -5.91 -5.12
N THR A 566 15.84 -7.17 -4.63
CA THR A 566 16.92 -8.13 -4.85
C THR A 566 16.78 -8.91 -6.15
N SER A 567 15.56 -9.10 -6.64
CA SER A 567 15.28 -9.92 -7.83
C SER A 567 14.04 -9.47 -8.58
N GLY A 568 14.12 -9.53 -9.90
CA GLY A 568 12.94 -9.46 -10.76
C GLY A 568 12.38 -10.84 -11.04
N MET A 569 11.12 -10.88 -11.47
CA MET A 569 10.59 -12.03 -12.18
C MET A 569 10.01 -11.54 -13.50
N GLU A 570 10.37 -12.18 -14.60
CA GLU A 570 9.69 -12.02 -15.87
C GLU A 570 9.53 -13.39 -16.53
N LEU A 571 8.33 -13.95 -16.38
CA LEU A 571 8.03 -15.31 -16.85
C LEU A 571 8.15 -15.44 -18.37
N ALA A 572 7.81 -14.38 -19.12
CA ALA A 572 7.82 -14.41 -20.58
C ALA A 572 9.21 -14.74 -21.14
N ILE A 573 10.28 -14.23 -20.52
CA ILE A 573 11.67 -14.47 -20.90
C ILE A 573 12.38 -15.51 -20.01
N ARG A 574 11.63 -16.26 -19.18
CA ARG A 574 12.16 -17.29 -18.24
C ARG A 574 13.14 -16.73 -17.21
N ASN A 575 13.01 -15.43 -16.88
CA ASN A 575 13.74 -14.85 -15.77
C ASN A 575 12.98 -15.13 -14.47
N TYR A 576 13.36 -16.20 -13.78
CA TYR A 576 12.70 -16.65 -12.54
C TYR A 576 13.26 -16.03 -11.26
N GLY A 577 14.24 -15.12 -11.35
CA GLY A 577 14.86 -14.49 -10.19
C GLY A 577 15.49 -15.47 -9.19
N HIS A 578 15.51 -15.08 -7.91
CA HIS A 578 15.99 -15.91 -6.80
C HIS A 578 14.88 -16.85 -6.31
N TYR A 579 14.80 -18.04 -6.91
CA TYR A 579 13.81 -19.10 -6.68
C TYR A 579 12.95 -19.02 -5.41
N GLY A 580 13.51 -19.31 -4.23
CA GLY A 580 12.74 -19.36 -2.98
C GLY A 580 12.19 -18.01 -2.55
N LEU A 581 13.00 -16.95 -2.69
CA LEU A 581 12.59 -15.59 -2.38
C LEU A 581 11.49 -15.11 -3.33
N THR A 582 11.62 -15.45 -4.61
CA THR A 582 10.63 -15.13 -5.64
C THR A 582 9.28 -15.78 -5.35
N ILE A 583 9.25 -17.03 -4.87
CA ILE A 583 8.00 -17.69 -4.47
C ILE A 583 7.32 -16.93 -3.31
N LEU A 584 8.08 -16.62 -2.26
CA LEU A 584 7.56 -15.93 -1.08
C LEU A 584 7.11 -14.50 -1.42
N GLY A 585 7.92 -13.76 -2.18
CA GLY A 585 7.66 -12.39 -2.59
C GLY A 585 6.45 -12.27 -3.51
N ALA A 586 6.35 -13.12 -4.54
CA ALA A 586 5.21 -13.09 -5.47
C ALA A 586 3.90 -13.51 -4.79
N THR A 587 3.97 -14.46 -3.84
CA THR A 587 2.82 -14.85 -2.99
C THR A 587 2.42 -13.68 -2.08
N ALA A 588 3.38 -13.02 -1.42
CA ALA A 588 3.12 -11.87 -0.58
C ALA A 588 2.51 -10.70 -1.37
N GLY A 589 3.03 -10.40 -2.57
CA GLY A 589 2.46 -9.41 -3.48
C GLY A 589 1.04 -9.74 -3.92
N THR A 590 0.76 -11.01 -4.23
CA THR A 590 -0.60 -11.47 -4.57
C THR A 590 -1.57 -11.26 -3.41
N LEU A 591 -1.19 -11.65 -2.19
CA LEU A 591 -2.01 -11.46 -0.99
C LEU A 591 -2.21 -9.96 -0.67
N MET A 592 -1.19 -9.14 -0.90
CA MET A 592 -1.27 -7.68 -0.74
C MET A 592 -2.25 -7.02 -1.71
N ILE A 593 -2.21 -7.41 -2.99
CA ILE A 593 -3.20 -6.93 -3.98
C ILE A 593 -4.60 -7.41 -3.60
N TYR A 594 -4.75 -8.64 -3.11
CA TYR A 594 -6.03 -9.15 -2.64
C TYR A 594 -6.56 -8.37 -1.42
N MET A 595 -5.69 -8.03 -0.45
CA MET A 595 -6.06 -7.18 0.70
C MET A 595 -6.54 -5.81 0.25
N LEU A 596 -5.85 -5.19 -0.73
CA LEU A 596 -6.28 -3.93 -1.34
C LEU A 596 -7.63 -4.09 -2.05
N ALA A 597 -7.81 -5.16 -2.82
CA ALA A 597 -9.06 -5.45 -3.53
C ALA A 597 -10.25 -5.65 -2.58
N ALA A 598 -10.05 -6.33 -1.44
CA ALA A 598 -11.04 -6.46 -0.39
C ALA A 598 -11.42 -5.10 0.21
N TYR A 599 -10.42 -4.27 0.55
CA TYR A 599 -10.66 -2.92 1.05
C TYR A 599 -11.46 -2.05 0.05
N ILE A 600 -11.09 -2.07 -1.23
CA ILE A 600 -11.82 -1.39 -2.32
C ILE A 600 -13.25 -1.92 -2.40
N GLY A 601 -13.42 -3.24 -2.30
CA GLY A 601 -14.70 -3.93 -2.36
C GLY A 601 -15.72 -3.44 -1.33
N ASP A 602 -15.23 -3.08 -0.15
CA ASP A 602 -16.06 -2.66 0.99
C ASP A 602 -16.20 -1.14 1.13
N ASN A 603 -15.21 -0.37 0.65
CA ASN A 603 -15.14 1.07 0.93
C ASN A 603 -15.31 1.98 -0.30
N LEU A 604 -15.01 1.52 -1.53
CA LEU A 604 -14.95 2.38 -2.73
C LEU A 604 -15.91 1.89 -3.82
N LEU A 605 -17.20 2.23 -3.71
CA LEU A 605 -18.28 1.71 -4.56
C LEU A 605 -18.02 1.88 -6.08
N PHE A 606 -17.60 3.07 -6.50
CA PHE A 606 -17.35 3.37 -7.92
C PHE A 606 -16.13 2.61 -8.46
N VAL A 607 -15.00 2.70 -7.75
CA VAL A 607 -13.75 2.00 -8.13
C VAL A 607 -13.96 0.49 -8.17
N ARG A 608 -14.68 -0.05 -7.18
CA ARG A 608 -15.10 -1.46 -7.15
C ARG A 608 -15.84 -1.86 -8.41
N ALA A 609 -16.80 -1.04 -8.88
CA ALA A 609 -17.62 -1.40 -10.04
C ALA A 609 -16.75 -1.53 -11.31
N ILE A 610 -15.86 -0.57 -11.55
CA ILE A 610 -14.96 -0.58 -12.70
C ILE A 610 -14.00 -1.77 -12.65
N LEU A 611 -13.27 -1.94 -11.54
CA LEU A 611 -12.30 -3.02 -11.40
C LEU A 611 -12.97 -4.40 -11.49
N ARG A 612 -14.14 -4.56 -10.90
CA ARG A 612 -14.90 -5.81 -11.01
C ARG A 612 -15.29 -6.12 -12.44
N LEU A 613 -15.75 -5.12 -13.20
CA LEU A 613 -16.11 -5.30 -14.62
C LEU A 613 -14.87 -5.63 -15.47
N ALA A 614 -13.75 -4.96 -15.22
CA ALA A 614 -12.47 -5.28 -15.86
C ALA A 614 -12.06 -6.73 -15.58
N GLY A 615 -12.10 -7.17 -14.31
CA GLY A 615 -11.70 -8.51 -13.92
C GLY A 615 -12.59 -9.62 -14.47
N LYS A 616 -13.92 -9.43 -14.48
CA LYS A 616 -14.86 -10.38 -15.10
C LYS A 616 -14.64 -10.54 -16.60
N ASN A 617 -14.12 -9.49 -17.26
CA ASN A 617 -13.87 -9.47 -18.70
C ASN A 617 -12.36 -9.58 -19.02
N ALA A 618 -11.51 -9.98 -18.08
CA ALA A 618 -10.05 -9.95 -18.25
C ALA A 618 -9.57 -10.70 -19.50
N MET A 619 -10.19 -11.84 -19.83
CA MET A 619 -9.90 -12.59 -21.07
C MET A 619 -10.25 -11.79 -22.33
N ILE A 620 -11.39 -11.10 -22.35
CA ILE A 620 -11.81 -10.29 -23.49
C ILE A 620 -10.90 -9.07 -23.64
N VAL A 621 -10.51 -8.45 -22.51
CA VAL A 621 -9.52 -7.35 -22.48
C VAL A 621 -8.21 -7.81 -23.14
N LEU A 622 -7.69 -8.98 -22.76
CA LEU A 622 -6.46 -9.54 -23.33
C LEU A 622 -6.57 -9.81 -24.85
N ILE A 623 -7.72 -10.30 -25.29
CA ILE A 623 -7.99 -10.54 -26.72
C ILE A 623 -8.00 -9.22 -27.50
N ILE A 624 -8.68 -8.19 -26.98
CA ILE A 624 -8.72 -6.87 -27.61
C ILE A 624 -7.32 -6.26 -27.65
N HIS A 625 -6.58 -6.34 -26.56
CA HIS A 625 -5.21 -5.87 -26.50
C HIS A 625 -4.35 -6.55 -27.58
N THR A 626 -4.36 -7.88 -27.65
CA THR A 626 -3.56 -8.63 -28.64
C THR A 626 -3.96 -8.35 -30.10
N LEU A 627 -5.23 -8.05 -30.39
CA LEU A 627 -5.72 -7.88 -31.75
C LEU A 627 -5.75 -6.43 -32.25
N TYR A 628 -5.96 -5.47 -31.35
CA TYR A 628 -6.32 -4.10 -31.69
C TYR A 628 -5.44 -3.04 -31.03
N ASP A 629 -4.46 -3.40 -30.18
CA ASP A 629 -3.64 -2.38 -29.51
C ASP A 629 -2.95 -1.42 -30.48
N GLU A 630 -2.32 -1.93 -31.55
CA GLU A 630 -1.71 -1.09 -32.61
C GLU A 630 -2.72 -0.14 -33.26
N LYS A 631 -3.91 -0.65 -33.65
CA LYS A 631 -4.97 0.17 -34.27
C LYS A 631 -5.52 1.22 -33.31
N ILE A 632 -5.61 0.90 -32.02
CA ILE A 632 -6.02 1.83 -30.98
C ILE A 632 -4.92 2.88 -30.77
N ALA A 633 -3.64 2.48 -30.78
CA ALA A 633 -2.51 3.39 -30.71
C ALA A 633 -2.51 4.38 -31.89
N ASP A 634 -2.70 3.90 -33.13
CA ASP A 634 -2.84 4.75 -34.34
C ASP A 634 -4.03 5.70 -34.28
N PHE A 635 -5.12 5.30 -33.63
CA PHE A 635 -6.27 6.18 -33.45
C PHE A 635 -6.00 7.26 -32.40
N VAL A 636 -5.37 6.89 -31.29
CA VAL A 636 -5.05 7.79 -30.17
C VAL A 636 -3.93 8.76 -30.53
N SER A 637 -2.94 8.33 -31.32
CA SER A 637 -1.81 9.15 -31.76
C SER A 637 -2.22 10.37 -32.60
N LYS A 638 -3.42 10.35 -33.20
CA LYS A 638 -4.01 11.51 -33.90
C LYS A 638 -4.34 12.69 -32.98
N ARG A 639 -4.42 12.45 -31.66
CA ARG A 639 -4.86 13.44 -30.67
C ARG A 639 -3.89 13.61 -29.50
N PHE A 640 -3.11 12.59 -29.19
CA PHE A 640 -2.19 12.57 -28.06
C PHE A 640 -0.81 12.09 -28.49
N ASP A 641 0.23 12.64 -27.86
CA ASP A 641 1.59 12.15 -27.98
C ASP A 641 1.69 10.72 -27.40
N VAL A 642 2.25 9.80 -28.18
CA VAL A 642 2.29 8.36 -27.87
C VAL A 642 3.12 8.03 -26.63
N ASP A 643 4.13 8.84 -26.34
CA ASP A 643 5.06 8.63 -25.23
C ASP A 643 4.60 9.29 -23.93
N HIS A 644 3.42 9.91 -23.93
CA HIS A 644 2.88 10.66 -22.81
C HIS A 644 1.69 9.97 -22.13
N VAL A 645 1.53 10.21 -20.83
CA VAL A 645 0.52 9.56 -19.98
C VAL A 645 -0.92 9.68 -20.49
N PRO A 646 -1.39 10.81 -21.06
CA PRO A 646 -2.73 10.89 -21.63
C PRO A 646 -2.99 9.85 -22.72
N SER A 647 -2.00 9.53 -23.57
CA SER A 647 -2.11 8.47 -24.58
C SER A 647 -2.27 7.10 -23.93
N MET A 648 -1.44 6.77 -22.93
CA MET A 648 -1.54 5.53 -22.17
C MET A 648 -2.92 5.35 -21.52
N ILE A 649 -3.41 6.37 -20.81
CA ILE A 649 -4.73 6.33 -20.15
C ILE A 649 -5.85 6.14 -21.19
N CYS A 650 -5.78 6.86 -22.32
CA CYS A 650 -6.77 6.76 -23.38
C CYS A 650 -6.81 5.37 -24.02
N ARG A 651 -5.64 4.81 -24.38
CA ARG A 651 -5.50 3.46 -24.94
C ARG A 651 -6.09 2.40 -24.00
N ILE A 652 -5.70 2.42 -22.72
CA ILE A 652 -6.20 1.47 -21.70
C ILE A 652 -7.72 1.62 -21.53
N THR A 653 -8.22 2.86 -21.46
CA THR A 653 -9.65 3.13 -21.27
C THR A 653 -10.48 2.59 -22.45
N ILE A 654 -10.04 2.83 -23.69
CA ILE A 654 -10.71 2.30 -24.89
C ILE A 654 -10.76 0.78 -24.84
N GLN A 655 -9.62 0.12 -24.54
CA GLN A 655 -9.55 -1.34 -24.45
C GLN A 655 -10.52 -1.89 -23.39
N LEU A 656 -10.58 -1.28 -22.21
CA LEU A 656 -11.50 -1.68 -21.14
C LEU A 656 -12.97 -1.46 -21.53
N VAL A 657 -13.32 -0.31 -22.10
CA VAL A 657 -14.70 0.01 -22.50
C VAL A 657 -15.21 -0.96 -23.57
N VAL A 658 -14.39 -1.23 -24.61
CA VAL A 658 -14.75 -2.19 -25.67
C VAL A 658 -14.90 -3.60 -25.08
N ALA A 659 -13.99 -4.02 -24.20
CA ALA A 659 -14.05 -5.34 -23.57
C ALA A 659 -15.32 -5.53 -22.72
N ILE A 660 -15.65 -4.53 -21.90
CA ILE A 660 -16.83 -4.55 -21.05
C ILE A 660 -18.11 -4.52 -21.91
N GLY A 661 -18.13 -3.76 -23.00
CA GLY A 661 -19.22 -3.73 -23.97
C GLY A 661 -19.49 -5.09 -24.60
N ILE A 662 -18.44 -5.74 -25.15
CA ILE A 662 -18.54 -7.08 -25.73
C ILE A 662 -18.98 -8.10 -24.68
N GLY A 663 -18.40 -8.06 -23.48
CA GLY A 663 -18.78 -8.94 -22.37
C GLY A 663 -20.26 -8.79 -21.99
N GLY A 664 -20.77 -7.56 -21.95
CA GLY A 664 -22.18 -7.27 -21.71
C GLY A 664 -23.10 -7.87 -22.77
N ILE A 665 -22.76 -7.71 -24.06
CA ILE A 665 -23.51 -8.30 -25.18
C ILE A 665 -23.55 -9.82 -25.08
N LEU A 666 -22.42 -10.48 -24.80
CA LEU A 666 -22.35 -11.94 -24.66
C LEU A 666 -23.24 -12.46 -23.52
N VAL A 667 -23.30 -11.74 -22.39
CA VAL A 667 -24.20 -12.08 -21.29
C VAL A 667 -25.67 -11.95 -21.70
N ILE A 668 -26.02 -10.90 -22.44
CA ILE A 668 -27.38 -10.68 -22.96
C ILE A 668 -27.77 -11.82 -23.91
N ILE A 669 -26.91 -12.15 -24.89
CA ILE A 669 -27.14 -13.25 -25.85
C ILE A 669 -27.37 -14.57 -25.11
N LYS A 670 -26.55 -14.89 -24.11
CA LYS A 670 -26.70 -16.11 -23.30
C LYS A 670 -28.03 -16.13 -22.54
N LYS A 671 -28.47 -15.00 -21.98
CA LYS A 671 -29.76 -14.88 -21.27
C LYS A 671 -30.95 -15.08 -22.21
N PHE A 672 -30.86 -14.57 -23.45
CA PHE A 672 -31.88 -14.79 -24.48
C PHE A 672 -31.90 -16.24 -24.99
N SER A 673 -30.75 -16.86 -25.18
CA SER A 673 -30.62 -18.28 -25.58
C SER A 673 -31.23 -19.21 -24.53
N ASN A 674 -30.93 -19.00 -23.24
CA ASN A 674 -31.50 -19.80 -22.15
C ASN A 674 -33.02 -19.59 -21.97
N ARG A 675 -33.57 -18.41 -22.28
CA ARG A 675 -35.02 -18.15 -22.24
C ARG A 675 -35.79 -18.84 -23.37
N LYS A 676 -35.17 -19.11 -24.52
CA LYS A 676 -35.79 -19.88 -25.60
C LYS A 676 -35.85 -21.38 -25.28
N ILE A 677 -34.89 -21.91 -24.53
CA ILE A 677 -34.84 -23.33 -24.12
C ILE A 677 -35.88 -23.67 -23.04
N LEU A 678 -36.33 -22.69 -22.24
CA LEU A 678 -37.40 -22.85 -21.25
C LEU A 678 -38.82 -22.63 -21.84
N LYS A 679 -38.94 -22.38 -23.15
CA LYS A 679 -40.20 -22.21 -23.88
C LYS A 679 -40.43 -23.30 -24.95
N CYS A 680 -39.57 -24.32 -24.99
CA CYS A 680 -39.82 -25.61 -25.62
C CYS A 680 -39.84 -26.66 -24.52
#